data_AF-K9SD58-F1
#
_entry.id   AF-K9SD58-F1
#
_cell.length_a   1.000
_cell.length_b   1.000
_cell.length_c   1.000
_cell.angle_alpha   90.00
_cell.angle_beta   90.00
_cell.angle_gamma   90.00
#
_symmetry.space_group_name_H-M   'P 1'
#
loop_
_entity.id
_entity.type
_entity.pdbx_description
1 polymer ?
#
loop_
_entity_poly.entity_id
_entity_poly.type
_entity_poly.pdbx_seq_one_letter_code
_entity_poly.pdbx_strand_id
1 'polypeptide(L)'
;MLVSLKIQNFALIDSLELELYAGLNILTGETGAGKSIILDAIDAALGGKVSGRLLRAGEARAMIEATFSSNARIDKWLASQELEPLEDQNFVCSREITPRSNRTRLNGVVVNKSQIQALREQLVEITAQGQTSLIGKAAMQREWLDNFGGSSLLQQRQKVAKLYDISQASQAKLEERQNRDRSRLQQIDMLEYQLEELKTAQLEAPNELENLEQDRNRLAHSVELQQQSYEVYQKLYQAEDGLACADLLGEAESILAQMAAVDTTLEPILELVTSALTQVEEAGRQINTYGEEIESDPDQLDNIEARIRQLKQICRKYGTTLQEVINYQQKLQTELAELTDDGQSIEELEQQAQADYAILETACAKLTKLRQKAAHTLEQRIVATLQSLAMEKVQFKVSLSPIAPTAYGADRLAFEFSPNPGEPLQPLDQIGSGGEISRFLLALKTSFAESDPVGTMIFDEIDTGVSGRVSQAIALQLFQLSRSHQVLCVTHQPIIAAIADRHFHVSKHVQAETADPGANGVNRTSSTAGSTNVNGKRKTANSSQSDKSNQLKNSKSDAAKSTANNHQPEQTSIQSTKSKSTTKANQANQQERTIVKVQLLQQDQRKQELAQLAGGVSFTVTNTSSTTTRKKPRGKSNSKSATKSKSNTAATELVTATETTPDSAIAFAESLLRQADILKKQVVG
;
A
#
# COMPACT_ATOMS: atom_id res chain seq x y z
N MET A 1 -24.20 3.03 -20.44
CA MET A 1 -24.31 4.51 -20.18
C MET A 1 -25.19 4.72 -18.96
N LEU A 2 -25.14 5.87 -18.28
CA LEU A 2 -26.02 6.18 -17.15
C LEU A 2 -27.43 6.55 -17.66
N VAL A 3 -28.44 5.76 -17.28
CA VAL A 3 -29.83 5.90 -17.75
C VAL A 3 -30.66 6.69 -16.75
N SER A 4 -30.56 6.37 -15.46
CA SER A 4 -31.29 7.08 -14.41
C SER A 4 -30.53 7.11 -13.09
N LEU A 5 -30.83 8.11 -12.28
CA LEU A 5 -30.30 8.31 -10.94
C LEU A 5 -31.45 8.59 -9.98
N LYS A 6 -31.62 7.73 -8.98
CA LYS A 6 -32.54 7.94 -7.85
C LYS A 6 -31.74 8.24 -6.59
N ILE A 7 -32.16 9.25 -5.85
CA ILE A 7 -31.50 9.69 -4.61
C ILE A 7 -32.57 9.89 -3.55
N GLN A 8 -32.36 9.35 -2.35
CA GLN A 8 -33.18 9.57 -1.18
C GLN A 8 -32.30 9.97 0.01
N ASN A 9 -32.68 11.03 0.72
CA ASN A 9 -32.07 11.49 1.99
C ASN A 9 -30.55 11.74 1.95
N PHE A 10 -30.00 12.16 0.81
CA PHE A 10 -28.57 12.40 0.61
C PHE A 10 -28.25 13.90 0.60
N ALA A 11 -27.45 14.35 1.56
CA ALA A 11 -27.10 15.75 1.78
C ALA A 11 -28.33 16.69 1.77
N LEU A 12 -28.47 17.56 0.75
CA LEU A 12 -29.60 18.48 0.58
C LEU A 12 -30.78 17.89 -0.22
N ILE A 13 -30.66 16.66 -0.71
CA ILE A 13 -31.68 15.96 -1.48
C ILE A 13 -32.50 15.08 -0.54
N ASP A 14 -33.82 15.24 -0.55
CA ASP A 14 -34.80 14.39 0.15
C ASP A 14 -35.27 13.25 -0.75
N SER A 15 -35.73 13.57 -1.97
CA SER A 15 -36.06 12.62 -3.03
C SER A 15 -35.82 13.26 -4.41
N LEU A 16 -34.94 12.65 -5.20
CA LEU A 16 -34.72 13.00 -6.61
C LEU A 16 -34.81 11.74 -7.46
N GLU A 17 -35.49 11.84 -8.60
CA GLU A 17 -35.45 10.88 -9.68
C GLU A 17 -35.10 11.65 -10.96
N LEU A 18 -34.01 11.26 -11.61
CA LEU A 18 -33.42 11.96 -12.75
C LEU A 18 -33.15 10.97 -13.87
N GLU A 19 -33.81 11.17 -15.01
CA GLU A 19 -33.53 10.47 -16.26
C GLU A 19 -32.44 11.21 -17.05
N LEU A 20 -31.48 10.46 -17.58
CA LEU A 20 -30.35 10.97 -18.36
C LEU A 20 -30.33 10.32 -19.74
N TYR A 21 -29.90 11.08 -20.74
CA TYR A 21 -30.01 10.69 -22.15
C TYR A 21 -28.61 10.55 -22.77
N ALA A 22 -28.51 9.91 -23.94
CA ALA A 22 -27.29 9.96 -24.75
C ALA A 22 -27.00 11.41 -25.24
N GLY A 23 -25.75 11.67 -25.63
CA GLY A 23 -25.31 13.00 -26.05
C GLY A 23 -24.95 13.92 -24.89
N LEU A 24 -25.09 15.23 -25.09
CA LEU A 24 -24.64 16.25 -24.14
C LEU A 24 -25.77 16.68 -23.19
N ASN A 25 -25.61 16.32 -21.91
CA ASN A 25 -26.49 16.66 -20.80
C ASN A 25 -25.83 17.78 -19.99
N ILE A 26 -26.47 18.96 -19.90
CA ILE A 26 -25.97 20.11 -19.15
C ILE A 26 -26.83 20.38 -17.93
N LEU A 27 -26.18 20.61 -16.77
CA LEU A 27 -26.83 21.03 -15.52
C LEU A 27 -26.44 22.48 -15.18
N THR A 28 -27.45 23.36 -15.09
CA THR A 28 -27.33 24.77 -14.68
C THR A 28 -28.14 25.04 -13.41
N GLY A 29 -28.19 26.30 -12.96
CA GLY A 29 -28.82 26.73 -11.71
C GLY A 29 -27.83 27.45 -10.79
N GLU A 30 -28.30 27.94 -9.65
CA GLU A 30 -27.52 28.81 -8.73
C GLU A 30 -26.29 28.11 -8.12
N THR A 31 -25.35 28.92 -7.61
CA THR A 31 -24.18 28.41 -6.88
C THR A 31 -24.62 27.70 -5.61
N GLY A 32 -24.12 26.47 -5.41
CA GLY A 32 -24.54 25.62 -4.31
C GLY A 32 -25.97 25.09 -4.39
N ALA A 33 -26.69 25.24 -5.52
CA ALA A 33 -28.06 24.74 -5.69
C ALA A 33 -28.23 23.21 -5.54
N GLY A 34 -27.13 22.45 -5.60
CA GLY A 34 -27.12 20.99 -5.49
C GLY A 34 -26.44 20.27 -6.65
N LYS A 35 -25.92 21.01 -7.65
CA LYS A 35 -25.29 20.47 -8.86
C LYS A 35 -24.21 19.43 -8.56
N SER A 36 -23.19 19.79 -7.76
CA SER A 36 -22.13 18.85 -7.36
C SER A 36 -22.62 17.73 -6.43
N ILE A 37 -23.72 17.90 -5.68
CA ILE A 37 -24.32 16.83 -4.86
C ILE A 37 -24.86 15.69 -5.75
N ILE A 38 -25.34 16.01 -6.95
CA ILE A 38 -25.75 15.00 -7.94
C ILE A 38 -24.54 14.20 -8.43
N LEU A 39 -23.40 14.87 -8.63
CA LEU A 39 -22.14 14.21 -9.03
C LEU A 39 -21.56 13.36 -7.90
N ASP A 40 -21.58 13.87 -6.65
CA ASP A 40 -21.21 13.14 -5.44
C ASP A 40 -22.08 11.88 -5.24
N ALA A 41 -23.36 11.94 -5.60
CA ALA A 41 -24.25 10.79 -5.53
C ALA A 41 -23.87 9.71 -6.56
N ILE A 42 -23.53 10.09 -7.80
CA ILE A 42 -23.02 9.17 -8.83
C ILE A 42 -21.69 8.54 -8.36
N ASP A 43 -20.77 9.35 -7.81
CA ASP A 43 -19.51 8.86 -7.24
C ASP A 43 -19.76 7.85 -6.10
N ALA A 44 -20.66 8.17 -5.17
CA ALA A 44 -21.02 7.33 -4.04
C ALA A 44 -21.70 6.02 -4.44
N ALA A 45 -22.58 6.03 -5.46
CA ALA A 45 -23.19 4.84 -6.05
C ALA A 45 -22.12 3.86 -6.58
N LEU A 46 -21.05 4.42 -7.17
CA LEU A 46 -19.92 3.69 -7.74
C LEU A 46 -18.76 3.48 -6.75
N GLY A 47 -19.05 3.38 -5.46
CA GLY A 47 -18.04 3.02 -4.43
C GLY A 47 -17.11 4.16 -4.00
N GLY A 48 -17.49 5.40 -4.30
CA GLY A 48 -16.86 6.64 -3.85
C GLY A 48 -16.72 6.78 -2.34
N LYS A 49 -15.91 7.76 -1.91
CA LYS A 49 -15.68 8.03 -0.48
C LYS A 49 -16.88 8.73 0.15
N VAL A 50 -17.72 7.95 0.83
CA VAL A 50 -18.85 8.47 1.61
C VAL A 50 -18.40 8.86 3.02
N SER A 51 -18.64 10.11 3.43
CA SER A 51 -18.55 10.54 4.84
C SER A 51 -19.95 10.62 5.47
N GLY A 52 -20.03 10.50 6.80
CA GLY A 52 -21.30 10.61 7.53
C GLY A 52 -22.03 11.95 7.37
N ARG A 53 -21.35 13.00 6.86
CA ARG A 53 -21.94 14.31 6.53
C ARG A 53 -22.85 14.29 5.28
N LEU A 54 -22.80 13.21 4.49
CA LEU A 54 -23.64 13.02 3.31
C LEU A 54 -25.00 12.39 3.63
N LEU A 55 -25.22 11.92 4.86
CA LEU A 55 -26.56 11.57 5.34
C LEU A 55 -27.30 12.87 5.70
N ARG A 56 -28.50 13.06 5.17
CA ARG A 56 -29.35 14.23 5.46
C ARG A 56 -29.61 14.34 6.96
N ALA A 57 -29.55 15.55 7.51
CA ALA A 57 -29.76 15.79 8.92
C ALA A 57 -31.18 15.36 9.36
N GLY A 58 -31.27 14.58 10.44
CA GLY A 58 -32.52 14.00 10.95
C GLY A 58 -32.87 12.62 10.38
N GLU A 59 -32.25 12.20 9.28
CA GLU A 59 -32.58 10.94 8.60
C GLU A 59 -31.76 9.75 9.12
N ALA A 60 -32.38 8.58 9.20
CA ALA A 60 -31.72 7.35 9.67
C ALA A 60 -30.96 6.62 8.54
N ARG A 61 -31.34 6.85 7.28
CA ARG A 61 -30.78 6.21 6.09
C ARG A 61 -30.81 7.15 4.89
N ALA A 62 -29.81 7.03 4.02
CA ALA A 62 -29.81 7.54 2.65
C ALA A 62 -29.67 6.39 1.66
N MET A 63 -30.26 6.52 0.48
CA MET A 63 -30.22 5.53 -0.58
C MET A 63 -29.91 6.24 -1.90
N ILE A 64 -29.02 5.65 -2.70
CA ILE A 64 -28.71 6.11 -4.05
C ILE A 64 -28.80 4.90 -4.98
N GLU A 65 -29.44 5.04 -6.13
CA GLU A 65 -29.54 4.02 -7.17
C GLU A 65 -29.17 4.66 -8.51
N ALA A 66 -28.15 4.11 -9.18
CA ALA A 66 -27.72 4.53 -10.51
C ALA A 66 -27.94 3.35 -11.47
N THR A 67 -28.86 3.54 -12.42
CA THR A 67 -29.20 2.55 -13.44
C THR A 67 -28.34 2.78 -14.67
N PHE A 68 -27.67 1.74 -15.15
CA PHE A 68 -26.80 1.79 -16.32
C PHE A 68 -27.26 0.82 -17.40
N SER A 69 -27.18 1.24 -18.65
CA SER A 69 -27.23 0.32 -19.80
C SER A 69 -25.92 -0.43 -19.93
N SER A 70 -26.03 -1.75 -20.04
CA SER A 70 -24.93 -2.69 -20.24
C SER A 70 -24.43 -2.71 -21.69
N ASN A 71 -23.36 -3.44 -21.91
CA ASN A 71 -22.83 -3.80 -23.21
C ASN A 71 -22.08 -5.14 -23.09
N ALA A 72 -21.71 -5.75 -24.22
CA ALA A 72 -21.07 -7.07 -24.26
C ALA A 72 -19.74 -7.21 -23.47
N ARG A 73 -19.10 -6.10 -23.06
CA ARG A 73 -17.95 -6.10 -22.15
C ARG A 73 -18.40 -6.13 -20.68
N ILE A 74 -19.39 -5.31 -20.33
CA ILE A 74 -20.00 -5.28 -19.00
C ILE A 74 -20.73 -6.60 -18.72
N ASP A 75 -21.46 -7.17 -19.68
CA ASP A 75 -22.15 -8.46 -19.54
C ASP A 75 -21.17 -9.60 -19.21
N LYS A 76 -20.00 -9.64 -19.88
CA LYS A 76 -18.93 -10.59 -19.55
C LYS A 76 -18.35 -10.37 -18.16
N TRP A 77 -18.23 -9.12 -17.73
CA TRP A 77 -17.77 -8.80 -16.38
C TRP A 77 -18.81 -9.22 -15.32
N LEU A 78 -20.09 -8.91 -15.52
CA LEU A 78 -21.19 -9.34 -14.67
C LEU A 78 -21.24 -10.86 -14.54
N ALA A 79 -21.18 -11.59 -15.66
CA ALA A 79 -21.12 -13.05 -15.67
C ALA A 79 -19.90 -13.61 -14.91
N SER A 80 -18.73 -12.93 -14.98
CA SER A 80 -17.55 -13.33 -14.20
C SER A 80 -17.68 -13.11 -12.69
N GLN A 81 -18.70 -12.35 -12.25
CA GLN A 81 -19.06 -12.12 -10.86
C GLN A 81 -20.32 -12.90 -10.44
N GLU A 82 -20.79 -13.84 -11.27
CA GLU A 82 -22.03 -14.61 -11.06
C GLU A 82 -23.29 -13.72 -10.96
N LEU A 83 -23.30 -12.60 -11.70
CA LEU A 83 -24.42 -11.66 -11.76
C LEU A 83 -25.01 -11.62 -13.17
N GLU A 84 -26.33 -11.63 -13.25
CA GLU A 84 -27.08 -11.42 -14.50
C GLU A 84 -27.51 -9.94 -14.62
N PRO A 85 -27.52 -9.36 -15.84
CA PRO A 85 -28.19 -8.08 -16.08
C PRO A 85 -29.71 -8.20 -15.85
N LEU A 86 -30.35 -7.08 -15.55
CA LEU A 86 -31.79 -6.95 -15.44
C LEU A 86 -32.43 -6.86 -16.85
N GLU A 87 -33.75 -6.75 -16.88
CA GLU A 87 -34.53 -6.48 -18.09
C GLU A 87 -33.98 -5.26 -18.87
N ASP A 88 -34.18 -5.28 -20.19
CA ASP A 88 -33.70 -4.27 -21.16
C ASP A 88 -32.16 -4.05 -21.16
N GLN A 89 -31.38 -5.08 -20.81
CA GLN A 89 -29.91 -5.01 -20.72
C GLN A 89 -29.40 -3.95 -19.74
N ASN A 90 -30.17 -3.65 -18.69
CA ASN A 90 -29.78 -2.69 -17.67
C ASN A 90 -29.21 -3.37 -16.42
N PHE A 91 -28.54 -2.61 -15.56
CA PHE A 91 -28.19 -3.05 -14.21
C PHE A 91 -28.17 -1.84 -13.27
N VAL A 92 -28.35 -2.08 -11.98
CA VAL A 92 -28.47 -1.03 -10.95
C VAL A 92 -27.33 -1.15 -9.94
N CYS A 93 -26.49 -0.12 -9.90
CA CYS A 93 -25.55 0.13 -8.81
C CYS A 93 -26.29 0.89 -7.71
N SER A 94 -26.39 0.34 -6.49
CA SER A 94 -27.01 1.07 -5.37
C SER A 94 -26.13 1.16 -4.12
N ARG A 95 -26.32 2.25 -3.37
CA ARG A 95 -25.54 2.59 -2.18
C ARG A 95 -26.47 2.99 -1.05
N GLU A 96 -26.51 2.15 -0.03
CA GLU A 96 -27.21 2.42 1.22
C GLU A 96 -26.24 2.99 2.24
N ILE A 97 -26.59 4.11 2.88
CA ILE A 97 -25.74 4.84 3.83
C ILE A 97 -26.53 5.02 5.13
N THR A 98 -25.91 4.65 6.25
CA THR A 98 -26.43 4.80 7.61
C THR A 98 -25.34 5.39 8.51
N PRO A 99 -25.65 5.92 9.71
CA PRO A 99 -24.64 6.46 10.62
C PRO A 99 -23.54 5.45 11.05
N ARG A 100 -23.80 4.14 10.92
CA ARG A 100 -22.90 3.05 11.36
C ARG A 100 -22.28 2.27 10.22
N SER A 101 -22.83 2.32 9.02
CA SER A 101 -22.41 1.48 7.89
C SER A 101 -22.77 2.07 6.54
N ASN A 102 -22.01 1.71 5.51
CA ASN A 102 -22.39 1.91 4.12
C ASN A 102 -22.29 0.57 3.39
N ARG A 103 -23.23 0.29 2.49
CA ARG A 103 -23.32 -0.97 1.73
C ARG A 103 -23.54 -0.65 0.27
N THR A 104 -22.70 -1.22 -0.60
CA THR A 104 -22.92 -1.17 -2.06
C THR A 104 -23.60 -2.46 -2.49
N ARG A 105 -24.53 -2.35 -3.43
CA ARG A 105 -25.16 -3.49 -4.10
C ARG A 105 -25.11 -3.31 -5.61
N LEU A 106 -25.10 -4.43 -6.31
CA LEU A 106 -25.25 -4.52 -7.77
C LEU A 106 -26.40 -5.49 -8.04
N ASN A 107 -27.45 -5.03 -8.71
CA ASN A 107 -28.70 -5.79 -8.92
C ASN A 107 -29.26 -6.39 -7.61
N GLY A 108 -29.15 -5.65 -6.50
CA GLY A 108 -29.60 -6.06 -5.16
C GLY A 108 -28.61 -6.94 -4.38
N VAL A 109 -27.60 -7.54 -5.04
CA VAL A 109 -26.57 -8.37 -4.39
C VAL A 109 -25.49 -7.48 -3.77
N VAL A 110 -25.07 -7.76 -2.53
CA VAL A 110 -24.02 -6.97 -1.86
C VAL A 110 -22.66 -7.24 -2.50
N VAL A 111 -21.99 -6.18 -2.95
CA VAL A 111 -20.66 -6.25 -3.57
C VAL A 111 -19.61 -5.54 -2.72
N ASN A 112 -18.37 -6.00 -2.81
CA ASN A 112 -17.24 -5.39 -2.11
C ASN A 112 -16.70 -4.17 -2.87
N LYS A 113 -15.70 -3.49 -2.29
CA LYS A 113 -15.14 -2.26 -2.86
C LYS A 113 -14.34 -2.49 -4.15
N SER A 114 -13.56 -3.57 -4.26
CA SER A 114 -12.76 -3.82 -5.48
C SER A 114 -13.65 -4.18 -6.67
N GLN A 115 -14.73 -4.93 -6.46
CA GLN A 115 -15.73 -5.23 -7.48
C GLN A 115 -16.35 -3.96 -8.07
N ILE A 116 -16.91 -3.07 -7.22
CA ILE A 116 -17.52 -1.84 -7.73
C ILE A 116 -16.49 -0.88 -8.36
N GLN A 117 -15.23 -0.88 -7.89
CA GLN A 117 -14.17 -0.07 -8.51
C GLN A 117 -13.79 -0.58 -9.92
N ALA A 118 -13.63 -1.90 -10.11
CA ALA A 118 -13.33 -2.48 -11.42
C ALA A 118 -14.47 -2.29 -12.45
N LEU A 119 -15.72 -2.21 -11.96
CA LEU A 119 -16.87 -1.84 -12.79
C LEU A 119 -16.88 -0.34 -13.10
N ARG A 120 -16.70 0.52 -12.09
CA ARG A 120 -16.67 1.99 -12.22
C ARG A 120 -15.74 2.46 -13.34
N GLU A 121 -14.54 1.89 -13.44
CA GLU A 121 -13.52 2.19 -14.46
C GLU A 121 -14.02 1.98 -15.91
N GLN A 122 -15.15 1.30 -16.12
CA GLN A 122 -15.79 1.09 -17.42
C GLN A 122 -17.10 1.87 -17.59
N LEU A 123 -17.66 2.42 -16.50
CA LEU A 123 -18.97 3.09 -16.52
C LEU A 123 -18.87 4.60 -16.55
N VAL A 124 -18.14 5.18 -15.59
CA VAL A 124 -18.15 6.62 -15.34
C VAL A 124 -16.77 7.15 -15.01
N GLU A 125 -16.36 8.17 -15.75
CA GLU A 125 -15.19 8.98 -15.42
C GLU A 125 -15.63 10.37 -14.98
N ILE A 126 -15.14 10.83 -13.83
CA ILE A 126 -15.55 12.10 -13.20
C ILE A 126 -14.39 13.08 -13.22
N THR A 127 -14.32 13.92 -14.24
CA THR A 127 -13.35 15.00 -14.40
C THR A 127 -13.72 16.15 -13.46
N ALA A 128 -13.13 16.14 -12.26
CA ALA A 128 -13.31 17.14 -11.21
C ALA A 128 -12.00 17.35 -10.43
N GLN A 129 -11.94 18.37 -9.57
CA GLN A 129 -10.73 18.81 -8.85
C GLN A 129 -9.95 17.69 -8.09
N GLY A 130 -10.60 16.57 -7.76
CA GLY A 130 -9.98 15.44 -7.07
C GLY A 130 -9.16 14.47 -7.95
N GLN A 131 -9.23 14.55 -9.28
CA GLN A 131 -8.56 13.57 -10.16
C GLN A 131 -7.07 13.83 -10.41
N THR A 132 -6.54 15.00 -10.05
CA THR A 132 -5.13 15.38 -10.28
C THR A 132 -4.12 14.33 -9.80
N SER A 133 -4.44 13.62 -8.71
CA SER A 133 -3.60 12.53 -8.16
C SER A 133 -3.50 11.27 -9.04
N LEU A 134 -4.48 11.00 -9.91
CA LEU A 134 -4.40 9.86 -10.85
C LEU A 134 -3.57 10.22 -12.09
N ILE A 135 -3.64 11.47 -12.53
CA ILE A 135 -2.96 11.99 -13.73
C ILE A 135 -1.45 11.90 -13.58
N GLY A 136 -0.90 12.18 -12.39
CA GLY A 136 0.53 12.05 -12.09
C GLY A 136 1.07 10.61 -12.07
N LYS A 137 0.22 9.58 -12.14
CA LYS A 137 0.67 8.19 -12.05
C LYS A 137 1.28 7.72 -13.38
N ALA A 138 2.59 7.53 -13.39
CA ALA A 138 3.34 6.99 -14.54
C ALA A 138 2.77 5.68 -15.12
N ALA A 139 2.15 4.82 -14.30
CA ALA A 139 1.48 3.60 -14.76
C ALA A 139 0.25 3.90 -15.66
N MET A 140 -0.54 4.92 -15.31
CA MET A 140 -1.72 5.35 -16.06
C MET A 140 -1.30 6.10 -17.34
N GLN A 141 -0.31 6.99 -17.24
CA GLN A 141 0.27 7.70 -18.39
C GLN A 141 0.84 6.73 -19.44
N ARG A 142 1.50 5.64 -18.98
CA ARG A 142 1.94 4.54 -19.84
C ARG A 142 0.77 3.84 -20.52
N GLU A 143 -0.31 3.54 -19.79
CA GLU A 143 -1.48 2.89 -20.38
C GLU A 143 -2.16 3.76 -21.44
N TRP A 144 -2.32 5.07 -21.18
CA TRP A 144 -2.80 6.04 -22.16
C TRP A 144 -1.94 6.07 -23.43
N LEU A 145 -0.61 6.18 -23.28
CA LEU A 145 0.30 6.20 -24.43
C LEU A 145 0.31 4.87 -25.19
N ASP A 146 0.34 3.75 -24.48
CA ASP A 146 0.38 2.41 -25.07
C ASP A 146 -0.91 2.12 -25.85
N ASN A 147 -2.08 2.51 -25.31
CA ASN A 147 -3.37 2.37 -25.98
C ASN A 147 -3.48 3.31 -27.18
N PHE A 148 -2.97 4.54 -27.09
CA PHE A 148 -2.92 5.49 -28.22
C PHE A 148 -2.02 5.02 -29.37
N GLY A 149 -0.89 4.36 -29.06
CA GLY A 149 -0.04 3.71 -30.06
C GLY A 149 -0.66 2.47 -30.73
N GLY A 150 -1.84 2.05 -30.27
CA GLY A 150 -2.67 1.04 -30.90
C GLY A 150 -2.14 -0.40 -30.82
N SER A 151 -2.78 -1.29 -31.59
CA SER A 151 -2.56 -2.74 -31.52
C SER A 151 -1.11 -3.17 -31.70
N SER A 152 -0.34 -2.52 -32.58
CA SER A 152 1.06 -2.85 -32.82
C SER A 152 1.97 -2.61 -31.61
N LEU A 153 1.68 -1.55 -30.83
CA LEU A 153 2.40 -1.23 -29.60
C LEU A 153 1.99 -2.21 -28.50
N LEU A 154 0.68 -2.45 -28.32
CA LEU A 154 0.15 -3.38 -27.32
C LEU A 154 0.65 -4.82 -27.53
N GLN A 155 0.73 -5.30 -28.78
CA GLN A 155 1.34 -6.60 -29.11
C GLN A 155 2.84 -6.64 -28.76
N GLN A 156 3.59 -5.57 -29.05
CA GLN A 156 5.00 -5.49 -28.68
C GLN A 156 5.18 -5.47 -27.14
N ARG A 157 4.29 -4.80 -26.40
CA ARG A 157 4.27 -4.83 -24.92
C ARG A 157 4.02 -6.23 -24.37
N GLN A 158 3.05 -6.96 -24.94
CA GLN A 158 2.81 -8.37 -24.57
C GLN A 158 4.01 -9.27 -24.88
N LYS A 159 4.73 -9.03 -25.98
CA LYS A 159 5.98 -9.75 -26.29
C LYS A 159 7.07 -9.46 -25.25
N VAL A 160 7.23 -8.21 -24.84
CA VAL A 160 8.19 -7.81 -23.79
C VAL A 160 7.86 -8.49 -22.47
N ALA A 161 6.60 -8.51 -22.04
CA ALA A 161 6.21 -9.20 -20.79
C ALA A 161 6.63 -10.68 -20.79
N LYS A 162 6.33 -11.42 -21.86
CA LYS A 162 6.71 -12.85 -21.99
C LYS A 162 8.24 -13.06 -21.98
N LEU A 163 8.99 -12.18 -22.63
CA LEU A 163 10.46 -12.26 -22.64
C LEU A 163 11.07 -11.89 -21.29
N TYR A 164 10.44 -10.99 -20.54
CA TYR A 164 10.82 -10.66 -19.18
C TYR A 164 10.65 -11.86 -18.24
N ASP A 165 9.51 -12.56 -18.34
CA ASP A 165 9.26 -13.78 -17.55
C ASP A 165 10.29 -14.88 -17.87
N ILE A 166 10.66 -15.05 -19.15
CA ILE A 166 11.69 -16.01 -19.58
C ILE A 166 13.07 -15.63 -19.02
N SER A 167 13.48 -14.37 -19.18
CA SER A 167 14.79 -13.88 -18.69
C SER A 167 14.90 -13.95 -17.16
N GLN A 168 13.82 -13.69 -16.44
CA GLN A 168 13.79 -13.89 -14.98
C GLN A 168 13.88 -15.37 -14.60
N ALA A 169 13.27 -16.28 -15.38
CA ALA A 169 13.35 -17.71 -15.13
C ALA A 169 14.73 -18.30 -15.42
N SER A 170 15.47 -17.83 -16.43
CA SER A 170 16.86 -18.24 -16.65
C SER A 170 17.83 -17.63 -15.62
N GLN A 171 17.65 -16.36 -15.26
CA GLN A 171 18.41 -15.72 -14.18
C GLN A 171 18.22 -16.43 -12.82
N ALA A 172 16.99 -16.77 -12.45
CA ALA A 172 16.72 -17.48 -11.20
C ALA A 172 17.37 -18.88 -11.14
N LYS A 173 17.39 -19.61 -12.26
CA LYS A 173 18.08 -20.93 -12.36
C LYS A 173 19.59 -20.79 -12.21
N LEU A 174 20.18 -19.74 -12.79
CA LEU A 174 21.59 -19.44 -12.64
C LEU A 174 21.93 -19.15 -11.17
N GLU A 175 21.16 -18.28 -10.51
CA GLU A 175 21.34 -17.95 -9.10
C GLU A 175 21.17 -19.17 -8.19
N GLU A 176 20.19 -20.04 -8.46
CA GLU A 176 20.01 -21.31 -7.75
C GLU A 176 21.24 -22.22 -7.92
N ARG A 177 21.75 -22.39 -9.14
CA ARG A 177 22.95 -23.20 -9.41
C ARG A 177 24.19 -22.63 -8.74
N GLN A 178 24.43 -21.32 -8.84
CA GLN A 178 25.57 -20.64 -8.21
C GLN A 178 25.53 -20.74 -6.67
N ASN A 179 24.34 -20.61 -6.06
CA ASN A 179 24.19 -20.78 -4.61
C ASN A 179 24.42 -22.24 -4.18
N ARG A 180 23.86 -23.21 -4.91
CA ARG A 180 24.10 -24.64 -4.66
C ARG A 180 25.57 -25.01 -4.79
N ASP A 181 26.25 -24.47 -5.80
CA ASP A 181 27.67 -24.73 -6.05
C ASP A 181 28.57 -24.12 -4.96
N ARG A 182 28.30 -22.87 -4.55
CA ARG A 182 28.98 -22.23 -3.42
C ARG A 182 28.79 -23.02 -2.11
N SER A 183 27.58 -23.51 -1.85
CA SER A 183 27.32 -24.35 -0.67
C SER A 183 28.03 -25.71 -0.74
N ARG A 184 28.08 -26.34 -1.92
CA ARG A 184 28.83 -27.57 -2.17
C ARG A 184 30.33 -27.38 -1.94
N LEU A 185 30.92 -26.30 -2.47
CA LEU A 185 32.36 -26.00 -2.27
C LEU A 185 32.68 -25.79 -0.79
N GLN A 186 31.85 -25.03 -0.06
CA GLN A 186 32.01 -24.87 1.40
C GLN A 186 31.89 -26.18 2.18
N GLN A 187 31.05 -27.11 1.72
CA GLN A 187 30.95 -28.46 2.30
C GLN A 187 32.21 -29.28 1.98
N ILE A 188 32.71 -29.25 0.75
CA ILE A 188 33.95 -29.92 0.35
C ILE A 188 35.13 -29.40 1.18
N ASP A 189 35.36 -28.09 1.25
CA ASP A 189 36.43 -27.48 2.05
C ASP A 189 36.39 -27.96 3.52
N MET A 190 35.19 -28.03 4.11
CA MET A 190 34.98 -28.49 5.49
C MET A 190 35.25 -29.99 5.66
N LEU A 191 34.79 -30.84 4.72
CA LEU A 191 35.02 -32.28 4.73
C LEU A 191 36.49 -32.62 4.50
N GLU A 192 37.16 -31.92 3.58
CA GLU A 192 38.59 -32.07 3.30
C GLU A 192 39.44 -31.71 4.52
N TYR A 193 39.16 -30.57 5.16
CA TYR A 193 39.84 -30.16 6.40
C TYR A 193 39.70 -31.20 7.53
N GLN A 194 38.48 -31.73 7.74
CA GLN A 194 38.25 -32.78 8.74
C GLN A 194 38.96 -34.08 8.37
N LEU A 195 38.95 -34.47 7.09
CA LEU A 195 39.65 -35.66 6.61
C LEU A 195 41.17 -35.52 6.71
N GLU A 196 41.74 -34.34 6.50
CA GLU A 196 43.16 -34.07 6.67
C GLU A 196 43.58 -34.14 8.14
N GLU A 197 42.81 -33.56 9.07
CA GLU A 197 43.08 -33.69 10.51
C GLU A 197 43.01 -35.18 10.95
N LEU A 198 42.00 -35.93 10.52
CA LEU A 198 41.85 -37.35 10.87
C LEU A 198 42.90 -38.26 10.21
N LYS A 199 43.33 -37.97 8.96
CA LYS A 199 44.44 -38.67 8.30
C LYS A 199 45.76 -38.41 9.03
N THR A 200 46.02 -37.17 9.42
CA THR A 200 47.21 -36.77 10.19
C THR A 200 47.28 -37.44 11.56
N ALA A 201 46.11 -37.75 12.15
CA ALA A 201 46.04 -38.47 13.41
C ALA A 201 46.37 -39.97 13.33
N GLN A 202 46.41 -40.58 12.13
CA GLN A 202 46.79 -41.99 11.90
C GLN A 202 46.03 -42.96 12.81
N LEU A 203 44.72 -43.07 12.61
CA LEU A 203 43.81 -43.86 13.46
C LEU A 203 43.62 -45.27 12.88
N GLU A 204 44.58 -46.17 13.13
CA GLU A 204 44.58 -47.52 12.51
C GLU A 204 43.90 -48.60 13.35
N ALA A 205 44.05 -48.56 14.68
CA ALA A 205 43.53 -49.59 15.59
C ALA A 205 42.48 -49.02 16.56
N PRO A 206 41.24 -49.55 16.61
CA PRO A 206 40.18 -48.99 17.46
C PRO A 206 40.49 -49.07 18.97
N ASN A 207 41.33 -50.02 19.37
CA ASN A 207 41.72 -50.26 20.77
C ASN A 207 43.09 -49.62 21.12
N GLU A 208 43.68 -48.81 20.24
CA GLU A 208 45.00 -48.20 20.45
C GLU A 208 45.06 -47.41 21.77
N LEU A 209 44.03 -46.60 22.04
CA LEU A 209 43.95 -45.80 23.26
C LEU A 209 43.92 -46.66 24.54
N GLU A 210 43.21 -47.79 24.50
CA GLU A 210 43.03 -48.70 25.63
C GLU A 210 44.32 -49.48 25.93
N ASN A 211 45.06 -49.87 24.87
CA ASN A 211 46.37 -50.49 24.99
C ASN A 211 47.39 -49.50 25.55
N LEU A 212 47.46 -48.28 24.99
CA LEU A 212 48.37 -47.22 25.47
C LEU A 212 48.10 -46.84 26.92
N GLU A 213 46.84 -46.82 27.38
CA GLU A 213 46.53 -46.57 28.79
C GLU A 213 47.02 -47.71 29.71
N GLN A 214 46.99 -48.97 29.26
CA GLN A 214 47.57 -50.11 30.00
C GLN A 214 49.09 -50.01 30.06
N ASP A 215 49.74 -49.76 28.92
CA ASP A 215 51.20 -49.63 28.83
C ASP A 215 51.73 -48.44 29.65
N ARG A 216 51.04 -47.29 29.60
CA ARG A 216 51.33 -46.12 30.44
C ARG A 216 51.27 -46.48 31.93
N ASN A 217 50.22 -47.18 32.38
CA ASN A 217 50.11 -47.56 33.79
C ASN A 217 51.26 -48.49 34.22
N ARG A 218 51.64 -49.45 33.36
CA ARG A 218 52.77 -50.34 33.62
C ARG A 218 54.10 -49.57 33.71
N LEU A 219 54.41 -48.73 32.73
CA LEU A 219 55.66 -47.97 32.67
C LEU A 219 55.74 -46.90 33.77
N ALA A 220 54.65 -46.21 34.09
CA ALA A 220 54.60 -45.23 35.17
C ALA A 220 54.94 -45.87 36.52
N HIS A 221 54.45 -47.08 36.81
CA HIS A 221 54.82 -47.80 38.02
C HIS A 221 56.29 -48.26 38.03
N SER A 222 56.87 -48.66 36.89
CA SER A 222 58.31 -48.95 36.81
C SER A 222 59.15 -47.71 37.09
N VAL A 223 58.84 -46.57 36.46
CA VAL A 223 59.57 -45.30 36.66
C VAL A 223 59.42 -44.80 38.11
N GLU A 224 58.22 -44.87 38.67
CA GLU A 224 57.94 -44.51 40.08
C GLU A 224 58.76 -45.38 41.06
N LEU A 225 58.75 -46.71 40.88
CA LEU A 225 59.49 -47.63 41.74
C LEU A 225 61.00 -47.41 41.64
N GLN A 226 61.55 -47.18 40.44
CA GLN A 226 62.98 -46.91 40.28
C GLN A 226 63.38 -45.59 40.93
N GLN A 227 62.60 -44.53 40.75
CA GLN A 227 62.86 -43.22 41.37
C GLN A 227 62.81 -43.32 42.91
N GLN A 228 61.81 -44.03 43.47
CA GLN A 228 61.71 -44.27 44.90
C GLN A 228 62.86 -45.14 45.42
N SER A 229 63.30 -46.15 44.65
CA SER A 229 64.46 -46.98 44.97
C SER A 229 65.73 -46.16 45.10
N TYR A 230 65.96 -45.24 44.16
CA TYR A 230 67.09 -44.31 44.18
C TYR A 230 67.01 -43.33 45.36
N GLU A 231 65.83 -42.77 45.67
CA GLU A 231 65.63 -41.90 46.84
C GLU A 231 65.92 -42.62 48.17
N VAL A 232 65.58 -43.92 48.28
CA VAL A 232 65.89 -44.73 49.45
C VAL A 232 67.39 -45.07 49.51
N TYR A 233 68.02 -45.42 48.38
CA TYR A 233 69.47 -45.63 48.29
C TYR A 233 70.26 -44.41 48.78
N GLN A 234 69.90 -43.21 48.30
CA GLN A 234 70.55 -41.97 48.71
C GLN A 234 70.47 -41.74 50.23
N LYS A 235 69.30 -41.98 50.84
CA LYS A 235 69.10 -41.80 52.29
C LYS A 235 69.87 -42.82 53.14
N LEU A 236 69.99 -44.06 52.68
CA LEU A 236 70.64 -45.13 53.43
C LEU A 236 72.16 -45.08 53.32
N TYR A 237 72.70 -44.89 52.11
CA TYR A 237 74.11 -45.17 51.82
C TYR A 237 74.89 -44.02 51.17
N GLN A 238 74.27 -43.21 50.30
CA GLN A 238 75.01 -42.18 49.55
C GLN A 238 74.16 -40.91 49.32
N ALA A 239 74.14 -40.01 50.29
CA ALA A 239 73.45 -38.73 50.17
C ALA A 239 74.21 -37.78 49.24
N GLU A 240 73.50 -37.07 48.36
CA GLU A 240 74.09 -35.98 47.57
C GLU A 240 74.30 -34.71 48.41
N ASP A 241 73.41 -34.47 49.38
CA ASP A 241 73.47 -33.37 50.35
C ASP A 241 73.38 -33.91 51.79
N GLY A 242 74.42 -33.68 52.60
CA GLY A 242 74.46 -34.05 54.02
C GLY A 242 75.23 -35.34 54.30
N LEU A 243 74.78 -36.10 55.32
CA LEU A 243 75.33 -37.39 55.72
C LEU A 243 74.23 -38.46 55.54
N ALA A 244 74.57 -39.61 54.94
CA ALA A 244 73.67 -40.74 54.83
C ALA A 244 73.52 -41.45 56.18
N CYS A 245 72.54 -42.36 56.28
CA CYS A 245 72.35 -43.13 57.50
C CYS A 245 73.56 -44.01 57.86
N ALA A 246 74.24 -44.58 56.84
CA ALA A 246 75.50 -45.31 57.02
C ALA A 246 76.62 -44.40 57.58
N ASP A 247 76.81 -43.20 57.02
CA ASP A 247 77.85 -42.27 57.49
C ASP A 247 77.66 -41.91 58.98
N LEU A 248 76.42 -41.57 59.38
CA LEU A 248 76.07 -41.24 60.76
C LEU A 248 76.30 -42.42 61.73
N LEU A 249 76.05 -43.64 61.28
CA LEU A 249 76.29 -44.86 62.06
C LEU A 249 77.80 -45.20 62.14
N GLY A 250 78.57 -44.94 61.09
CA GLY A 250 80.04 -45.09 61.09
C GLY A 250 80.75 -44.06 61.99
N GLU A 251 80.26 -42.82 62.02
CA GLU A 251 80.72 -41.82 63.00
C GLU A 251 80.43 -42.28 64.44
N ALA A 252 79.20 -42.76 64.70
CA ALA A 252 78.80 -43.26 66.01
C ALA A 252 79.61 -44.51 66.44
N GLU A 253 79.86 -45.44 65.52
CA GLU A 253 80.70 -46.63 65.74
C GLU A 253 82.13 -46.22 66.12
N SER A 254 82.75 -45.32 65.34
CA SER A 254 84.12 -44.84 65.61
C SER A 254 84.27 -44.20 66.98
N ILE A 255 83.26 -43.44 67.43
CA ILE A 255 83.21 -42.85 68.77
C ILE A 255 83.01 -43.94 69.84
N LEU A 256 82.06 -44.86 69.63
CA LEU A 256 81.80 -45.96 70.58
C LEU A 256 82.99 -46.92 70.72
N ALA A 257 83.75 -47.17 69.65
CA ALA A 257 84.95 -48.01 69.68
C ALA A 257 86.05 -47.37 70.55
N GLN A 258 86.23 -46.06 70.46
CA GLN A 258 87.14 -45.31 71.34
C GLN A 258 86.68 -45.34 72.80
N MET A 259 85.37 -45.30 73.06
CA MET A 259 84.80 -45.40 74.40
C MET A 259 84.92 -46.82 74.98
N ALA A 260 84.66 -47.87 74.18
CA ALA A 260 84.75 -49.27 74.61
C ALA A 260 86.19 -49.70 74.95
N ALA A 261 87.19 -49.10 74.31
CA ALA A 261 88.61 -49.27 74.68
C ALA A 261 88.96 -48.71 76.07
N VAL A 262 88.08 -47.88 76.67
CA VAL A 262 88.21 -47.35 78.03
C VAL A 262 87.28 -48.08 79.01
N ASP A 263 86.05 -48.40 78.59
CA ASP A 263 85.05 -49.11 79.40
C ASP A 263 84.41 -50.26 78.59
N THR A 264 84.80 -51.48 78.90
CA THR A 264 84.32 -52.69 78.20
C THR A 264 82.83 -52.97 78.43
N THR A 265 82.15 -52.30 79.37
CA THR A 265 80.69 -52.43 79.51
C THR A 265 79.93 -51.83 78.34
N LEU A 266 80.60 -51.04 77.48
CA LEU A 266 80.04 -50.47 76.26
C LEU A 266 80.18 -51.39 75.03
N GLU A 267 80.94 -52.49 75.11
CA GLU A 267 81.10 -53.45 74.00
C GLU A 267 79.76 -53.94 73.41
N PRO A 268 78.72 -54.27 74.21
CA PRO A 268 77.42 -54.67 73.65
C PRO A 268 76.67 -53.54 72.94
N ILE A 269 76.93 -52.28 73.27
CA ILE A 269 76.32 -51.11 72.61
C ILE A 269 77.05 -50.82 71.30
N LEU A 270 78.37 -50.93 71.29
CA LEU A 270 79.18 -50.89 70.08
C LEU A 270 78.74 -51.99 69.09
N GLU A 271 78.62 -53.23 69.55
CA GLU A 271 78.19 -54.37 68.73
C GLU A 271 76.79 -54.14 68.10
N LEU A 272 75.86 -53.51 68.83
CA LEU A 272 74.56 -53.11 68.28
C LEU A 272 74.67 -52.05 67.18
N VAL A 273 75.56 -51.06 67.32
CA VAL A 273 75.76 -50.00 66.31
C VAL A 273 76.52 -50.52 65.09
N THR A 274 77.58 -51.32 65.27
CA THR A 274 78.27 -52.04 64.19
C THR A 274 77.30 -52.95 63.41
N SER A 275 76.41 -53.66 64.12
CA SER A 275 75.38 -54.49 63.48
C SER A 275 74.36 -53.65 62.71
N ALA A 276 73.91 -52.52 63.28
CA ALA A 276 72.99 -51.60 62.61
C ALA A 276 73.61 -50.97 61.36
N LEU A 277 74.87 -50.52 61.42
CA LEU A 277 75.63 -50.03 60.27
C LEU A 277 75.67 -51.08 59.15
N THR A 278 76.09 -52.30 59.49
CA THR A 278 76.16 -53.43 58.54
C THR A 278 74.80 -53.71 57.89
N GLN A 279 73.71 -53.64 58.65
CA GLN A 279 72.34 -53.83 58.12
C GLN A 279 71.88 -52.67 57.22
N VAL A 280 72.27 -51.43 57.53
CA VAL A 280 71.95 -50.25 56.69
C VAL A 280 72.75 -50.26 55.39
N GLU A 281 74.03 -50.62 55.42
CA GLU A 281 74.83 -50.80 54.21
C GLU A 281 74.25 -51.90 53.31
N GLU A 282 73.88 -53.04 53.89
CA GLU A 282 73.31 -54.17 53.14
C GLU A 282 71.93 -53.82 52.56
N ALA A 283 71.07 -53.14 53.32
CA ALA A 283 69.79 -52.62 52.81
C ALA A 283 70.01 -51.59 51.68
N GLY A 284 71.02 -50.73 51.81
CA GLY A 284 71.45 -49.78 50.77
C GLY A 284 71.89 -50.49 49.48
N ARG A 285 72.71 -51.55 49.58
CA ARG A 285 73.11 -52.36 48.42
C ARG A 285 71.92 -53.06 47.77
N GLN A 286 71.07 -53.70 48.57
CA GLN A 286 69.89 -54.43 48.07
C GLN A 286 68.89 -53.50 47.37
N ILE A 287 68.64 -52.30 47.90
CA ILE A 287 67.74 -51.35 47.24
C ILE A 287 68.36 -50.73 45.97
N ASN A 288 69.69 -50.56 45.92
CA ASN A 288 70.37 -50.15 44.67
C ASN A 288 70.25 -51.24 43.59
N THR A 289 70.56 -52.49 43.92
CA THR A 289 70.41 -53.62 42.99
C THR A 289 68.96 -53.79 42.51
N TYR A 290 67.98 -53.67 43.41
CA TYR A 290 66.56 -53.66 43.03
C TYR A 290 66.22 -52.51 42.06
N GLY A 291 66.77 -51.31 42.27
CA GLY A 291 66.61 -50.17 41.36
C GLY A 291 67.25 -50.39 39.99
N GLU A 292 68.42 -51.02 39.94
CA GLU A 292 69.13 -51.40 38.70
C GLU A 292 68.42 -52.52 37.92
N GLU A 293 67.70 -53.42 38.61
CA GLU A 293 66.89 -54.48 38.00
C GLU A 293 65.54 -53.98 37.43
N ILE A 294 65.08 -52.78 37.81
CA ILE A 294 63.87 -52.19 37.23
C ILE A 294 64.18 -51.63 35.84
N GLU A 295 63.74 -52.34 34.81
CA GLU A 295 63.71 -51.85 33.43
C GLU A 295 62.65 -50.73 33.31
N SER A 296 63.14 -49.48 33.28
CA SER A 296 62.36 -48.27 33.06
C SER A 296 62.76 -47.59 31.76
N ASP A 297 61.79 -47.04 31.03
CA ASP A 297 62.05 -46.20 29.86
C ASP A 297 61.20 -44.91 29.94
N PRO A 298 61.75 -43.82 30.51
CA PRO A 298 61.05 -42.54 30.62
C PRO A 298 60.69 -41.93 29.26
N ASP A 299 61.56 -42.07 28.25
CA ASP A 299 61.32 -41.54 26.91
C ASP A 299 60.13 -42.26 26.24
N GLN A 300 60.00 -43.58 26.41
CA GLN A 300 58.82 -44.32 25.95
C GLN A 300 57.54 -43.88 26.68
N LEU A 301 57.60 -43.65 27.99
CA LEU A 301 56.45 -43.16 28.77
C LEU A 301 55.97 -41.80 28.25
N ASP A 302 56.88 -40.84 28.04
CA ASP A 302 56.56 -39.51 27.50
C ASP A 302 55.96 -39.58 26.09
N ASN A 303 56.48 -40.46 25.22
CA ASN A 303 55.93 -40.71 23.89
C ASN A 303 54.51 -41.29 23.94
N ILE A 304 54.26 -42.26 24.84
CA ILE A 304 52.93 -42.84 25.07
C ILE A 304 51.96 -41.78 25.59
N GLU A 305 52.37 -40.94 26.56
CA GLU A 305 51.53 -39.85 27.07
C GLU A 305 51.24 -38.77 26.01
N ALA A 306 52.20 -38.46 25.13
CA ALA A 306 51.98 -37.57 23.99
C ALA A 306 50.94 -38.16 23.02
N ARG A 307 51.04 -39.45 22.67
CA ARG A 307 50.08 -40.14 21.79
C ARG A 307 48.68 -40.25 22.42
N ILE A 308 48.57 -40.58 23.71
CA ILE A 308 47.29 -40.58 24.45
C ILE A 308 46.65 -39.18 24.43
N ARG A 309 47.43 -38.11 24.62
CA ARG A 309 46.93 -36.72 24.54
C ARG A 309 46.39 -36.40 23.14
N GLN A 310 47.12 -36.75 22.08
CA GLN A 310 46.69 -36.59 20.69
C GLN A 310 45.36 -37.31 20.41
N LEU A 311 45.29 -38.61 20.72
CA LEU A 311 44.10 -39.43 20.48
C LEU A 311 42.88 -38.92 21.27
N LYS A 312 43.06 -38.53 22.54
CA LYS A 312 41.97 -37.95 23.34
C LYS A 312 41.49 -36.58 22.82
N GLN A 313 42.38 -35.77 22.25
CA GLN A 313 42.00 -34.50 21.63
C GLN A 313 41.16 -34.74 20.35
N ILE A 314 41.53 -35.73 19.54
CA ILE A 314 40.79 -36.14 18.34
C ILE A 314 39.42 -36.72 18.71
N CYS A 315 39.34 -37.62 19.70
CA CYS A 315 38.06 -38.13 20.21
C CYS A 315 37.15 -36.98 20.67
N ARG A 316 37.65 -36.06 21.52
CA ARG A 316 36.87 -34.89 21.98
C ARG A 316 36.27 -34.03 20.86
N LYS A 317 36.86 -34.02 19.66
CA LYS A 317 36.34 -33.33 18.48
C LYS A 317 35.32 -34.15 17.68
N TYR A 318 35.52 -35.47 17.56
CA TYR A 318 34.90 -36.28 16.50
C TYR A 318 34.15 -37.55 16.96
N GLY A 319 34.29 -38.00 18.21
CA GLY A 319 33.64 -39.22 18.71
C GLY A 319 34.04 -39.58 20.13
N THR A 320 33.13 -40.18 20.92
CA THR A 320 33.42 -40.53 22.31
C THR A 320 34.44 -41.67 22.44
N THR A 321 34.52 -42.53 21.42
CA THR A 321 35.49 -43.64 21.31
C THR A 321 36.30 -43.52 20.01
N LEU A 322 37.49 -44.12 19.99
CA LEU A 322 38.34 -44.15 18.80
C LEU A 322 37.66 -44.88 17.62
N GLN A 323 36.87 -45.92 17.91
CA GLN A 323 36.05 -46.62 16.90
C GLN A 323 34.97 -45.72 16.28
N GLU A 324 34.31 -44.85 17.06
CA GLU A 324 33.37 -43.85 16.53
C GLU A 324 34.06 -42.88 15.57
N VAL A 325 35.28 -42.43 15.91
CA VAL A 325 36.05 -41.50 15.05
C VAL A 325 36.45 -42.17 13.73
N ILE A 326 36.87 -43.44 13.74
CA ILE A 326 37.21 -44.20 12.52
C ILE A 326 35.97 -44.35 11.62
N ASN A 327 34.81 -44.69 12.20
CA ASN A 327 33.55 -44.77 11.46
C ASN A 327 33.13 -43.39 10.90
N TYR A 328 33.35 -42.32 11.66
CA TYR A 328 33.12 -40.95 11.20
C TYR A 328 34.02 -40.58 10.01
N GLN A 329 35.31 -40.95 10.05
CA GLN A 329 36.23 -40.74 8.93
C GLN A 329 35.76 -41.44 7.64
N GLN A 330 35.28 -42.68 7.72
CA GLN A 330 34.73 -43.41 6.56
C GLN A 330 33.45 -42.74 6.03
N LYS A 331 32.60 -42.22 6.91
CA LYS A 331 31.40 -41.46 6.54
C LYS A 331 31.77 -40.18 5.77
N LEU A 332 32.74 -39.41 6.25
CA LEU A 332 33.23 -38.20 5.57
C LEU A 332 33.79 -38.51 4.17
N GLN A 333 34.54 -39.61 4.00
CA GLN A 333 35.03 -40.03 2.68
C GLN A 333 33.88 -40.35 1.72
N THR A 334 32.80 -40.96 2.22
CA THR A 334 31.61 -41.29 1.42
C THR A 334 30.85 -40.03 1.02
N GLU A 335 30.57 -39.14 1.98
CA GLU A 335 29.88 -37.86 1.74
C GLU A 335 30.65 -36.96 0.75
N LEU A 336 31.99 -36.92 0.84
CA LEU A 336 32.83 -36.17 -0.10
C LEU A 336 32.77 -36.75 -1.52
N ALA A 337 32.74 -38.08 -1.67
CA ALA A 337 32.62 -38.71 -2.98
C ALA A 337 31.23 -38.46 -3.63
N GLU A 338 30.16 -38.47 -2.84
CA GLU A 338 28.79 -38.18 -3.30
C GLU A 338 28.61 -36.73 -3.77
N LEU A 339 29.31 -35.77 -3.14
CA LEU A 339 29.19 -34.34 -3.49
C LEU A 339 29.74 -33.98 -4.88
N THR A 340 30.47 -34.87 -5.55
CA THR A 340 31.16 -34.58 -6.82
C THR A 340 30.25 -34.49 -8.06
N ASP A 341 28.95 -34.78 -7.93
CA ASP A 341 28.00 -35.07 -9.04
C ASP A 341 27.83 -33.99 -10.13
N ASP A 342 27.45 -34.45 -11.32
CA ASP A 342 27.36 -33.72 -12.59
C ASP A 342 25.99 -33.08 -12.81
N GLY A 343 25.98 -31.80 -13.15
CA GLY A 343 24.77 -31.08 -13.56
C GLY A 343 25.13 -29.89 -14.43
N GLN A 344 24.14 -29.31 -15.14
CA GLN A 344 24.36 -28.20 -16.08
C GLN A 344 25.39 -27.19 -15.58
N SER A 345 26.33 -26.83 -16.47
CA SER A 345 27.43 -25.94 -16.13
C SER A 345 26.88 -24.54 -15.81
N ILE A 346 27.54 -23.85 -14.88
CA ILE A 346 27.26 -22.43 -14.62
C ILE A 346 27.45 -21.63 -15.91
N GLU A 347 28.47 -21.96 -16.71
CA GLU A 347 28.76 -21.30 -18.00
C GLU A 347 27.61 -21.43 -19.01
N GLU A 348 26.95 -22.59 -19.08
CA GLU A 348 25.78 -22.80 -19.96
C GLU A 348 24.57 -21.97 -19.50
N LEU A 349 24.34 -21.89 -18.19
CA LEU A 349 23.26 -21.10 -17.61
C LEU A 349 23.52 -19.59 -17.74
N GLU A 350 24.76 -19.15 -17.61
CA GLU A 350 25.18 -17.76 -17.84
C GLU A 350 24.98 -17.35 -19.31
N GLN A 351 25.41 -18.19 -20.26
CA GLN A 351 25.18 -17.95 -21.69
C GLN A 351 23.68 -17.89 -22.02
N GLN A 352 22.87 -18.79 -21.46
CA GLN A 352 21.42 -18.80 -21.67
C GLN A 352 20.74 -17.55 -21.07
N ALA A 353 21.06 -17.19 -19.83
CA ALA A 353 20.51 -15.99 -19.18
C ALA A 353 20.90 -14.70 -19.93
N GLN A 354 22.16 -14.61 -20.39
CA GLN A 354 22.64 -13.48 -21.20
C GLN A 354 21.93 -13.41 -22.56
N ALA A 355 21.70 -14.55 -23.23
CA ALA A 355 20.97 -14.61 -24.49
C ALA A 355 19.50 -14.17 -24.33
N ASP A 356 18.81 -14.67 -23.32
CA ASP A 356 17.42 -14.28 -23.02
C ASP A 356 17.30 -12.79 -22.70
N TYR A 357 18.25 -12.25 -21.92
CA TYR A 357 18.31 -10.83 -21.58
C TYR A 357 18.58 -9.95 -22.82
N ALA A 358 19.48 -10.34 -23.73
CA ALA A 358 19.74 -9.62 -24.97
C ALA A 358 18.52 -9.61 -25.92
N ILE A 359 17.74 -10.70 -25.96
CA ILE A 359 16.48 -10.79 -26.71
C ILE A 359 15.43 -9.86 -26.09
N LEU A 360 15.34 -9.80 -24.76
CA LEU A 360 14.49 -8.87 -24.02
C LEU A 360 14.87 -7.40 -24.29
N GLU A 361 16.15 -7.03 -24.21
CA GLU A 361 16.61 -5.67 -24.52
C GLU A 361 16.26 -5.25 -25.95
N THR A 362 16.45 -6.14 -26.93
CA THR A 362 16.06 -5.91 -28.33
C THR A 362 14.55 -5.67 -28.47
N ALA A 363 13.73 -6.43 -27.73
CA ALA A 363 12.28 -6.27 -27.71
C ALA A 363 11.84 -4.96 -27.02
N CYS A 364 12.52 -4.57 -25.93
CA CYS A 364 12.34 -3.30 -25.24
C CYS A 364 12.69 -2.12 -26.14
N ALA A 365 13.85 -2.11 -26.81
CA ALA A 365 14.26 -1.05 -27.72
C ALA A 365 13.27 -0.83 -28.87
N LYS A 366 12.62 -1.90 -29.35
CA LYS A 366 11.52 -1.80 -30.33
C LYS A 366 10.25 -1.19 -29.72
N LEU A 367 9.92 -1.51 -28.46
CA LEU A 367 8.80 -0.90 -27.73
C LEU A 367 9.04 0.60 -27.49
N THR A 368 10.25 0.99 -27.07
CA THR A 368 10.68 2.38 -26.93
C THR A 368 10.45 3.18 -28.21
N LYS A 369 10.88 2.66 -29.37
CA LYS A 369 10.68 3.33 -30.68
C LYS A 369 9.19 3.51 -31.04
N LEU A 370 8.34 2.53 -30.72
CA LEU A 370 6.88 2.65 -30.92
C LEU A 370 6.28 3.71 -29.98
N ARG A 371 6.71 3.75 -28.71
CA ARG A 371 6.30 4.77 -27.74
C ARG A 371 6.76 6.16 -28.12
N GLN A 372 7.99 6.34 -28.60
CA GLN A 372 8.50 7.62 -29.12
C GLN A 372 7.64 8.15 -30.28
N LYS A 373 7.26 7.27 -31.22
CA LYS A 373 6.35 7.64 -32.31
C LYS A 373 4.96 8.02 -31.79
N ALA A 374 4.38 7.20 -30.91
CA ALA A 374 3.07 7.46 -30.31
C ALA A 374 3.07 8.78 -29.50
N ALA A 375 4.16 9.04 -28.76
CA ALA A 375 4.38 10.24 -27.97
C ALA A 375 4.33 11.48 -28.85
N HIS A 376 5.11 11.51 -29.94
CA HIS A 376 5.14 12.65 -30.83
C HIS A 376 3.78 12.95 -31.50
N THR A 377 3.04 11.91 -31.89
CA THR A 377 1.68 12.08 -32.44
C THR A 377 0.68 12.53 -31.37
N LEU A 378 0.83 12.06 -30.12
CA LEU A 378 -0.02 12.47 -29.00
C LEU A 378 0.24 13.93 -28.61
N GLU A 379 1.51 14.34 -28.56
CA GLU A 379 1.95 15.72 -28.33
C GLU A 379 1.28 16.68 -29.31
N GLN A 380 1.42 16.41 -30.62
CA GLN A 380 0.82 17.22 -31.67
C GLN A 380 -0.71 17.32 -31.54
N ARG A 381 -1.39 16.18 -31.30
CA ARG A 381 -2.86 16.14 -31.19
C ARG A 381 -3.37 16.89 -29.96
N ILE A 382 -2.72 16.73 -28.81
CA ILE A 382 -3.08 17.43 -27.57
C ILE A 382 -2.82 18.93 -27.69
N VAL A 383 -1.64 19.35 -28.19
CA VAL A 383 -1.32 20.78 -28.38
C VAL A 383 -2.31 21.44 -29.34
N ALA A 384 -2.62 20.84 -30.49
CA ALA A 384 -3.61 21.37 -31.42
C ALA A 384 -5.01 21.50 -30.78
N THR A 385 -5.42 20.51 -29.99
CA THR A 385 -6.71 20.54 -29.28
C THR A 385 -6.74 21.64 -28.20
N LEU A 386 -5.67 21.80 -27.43
CA LEU A 386 -5.51 22.86 -26.42
C LEU A 386 -5.46 24.26 -27.03
N GLN A 387 -4.80 24.43 -28.18
CA GLN A 387 -4.81 25.68 -28.94
C GLN A 387 -6.23 26.06 -29.36
N SER A 388 -7.06 25.07 -29.78
CA SER A 388 -8.48 25.31 -30.03
C SER A 388 -9.24 25.76 -28.78
N LEU A 389 -8.88 25.26 -27.59
CA LEU A 389 -9.37 25.67 -26.27
C LEU A 389 -8.75 26.99 -25.77
N ALA A 390 -8.26 27.84 -26.69
CA ALA A 390 -7.63 29.13 -26.45
C ALA A 390 -6.36 29.11 -25.58
N MET A 391 -5.67 27.97 -25.49
CA MET A 391 -4.35 27.86 -24.87
C MET A 391 -3.26 27.91 -25.96
N GLU A 392 -3.21 29.02 -26.70
CA GLU A 392 -2.44 29.18 -27.96
C GLU A 392 -0.94 28.83 -27.85
N LYS A 393 -0.34 29.07 -26.68
CA LYS A 393 1.11 28.97 -26.43
C LYS A 393 1.48 27.89 -25.41
N VAL A 394 0.57 26.97 -25.15
CA VAL A 394 0.80 25.81 -24.27
C VAL A 394 1.95 24.96 -24.77
N GLN A 395 2.67 24.32 -23.87
CA GLN A 395 3.62 23.26 -24.20
C GLN A 395 3.20 21.97 -23.49
N PHE A 396 3.27 20.86 -24.22
CA PHE A 396 3.04 19.53 -23.68
C PHE A 396 4.06 18.58 -24.30
N LYS A 397 4.62 17.70 -23.47
CA LYS A 397 5.67 16.77 -23.84
C LYS A 397 5.50 15.44 -23.12
N VAL A 398 5.77 14.34 -23.81
CA VAL A 398 5.81 13.00 -23.24
C VAL A 398 7.28 12.59 -23.09
N SER A 399 7.77 12.68 -21.85
CA SER A 399 9.15 12.39 -21.48
C SER A 399 9.35 10.88 -21.34
N LEU A 400 10.34 10.33 -22.05
CA LEU A 400 10.77 8.93 -21.93
C LEU A 400 12.20 8.91 -21.39
N SER A 401 12.38 8.30 -20.22
CA SER A 401 13.70 8.09 -19.61
C SER A 401 14.02 6.59 -19.53
N PRO A 402 15.25 6.15 -19.86
CA PRO A 402 15.60 4.73 -19.84
C PRO A 402 15.65 4.19 -18.40
N ILE A 403 15.19 2.96 -18.22
CA ILE A 403 15.28 2.18 -16.97
C ILE A 403 15.67 0.74 -17.29
N ALA A 404 16.08 -0.03 -16.28
CA ALA A 404 16.25 -1.47 -16.43
C ALA A 404 14.97 -2.13 -16.98
N PRO A 405 15.06 -3.16 -17.84
CA PRO A 405 13.89 -3.85 -18.37
C PRO A 405 12.91 -4.31 -17.30
N THR A 406 11.62 -4.12 -17.56
CA THR A 406 10.51 -4.63 -16.76
C THR A 406 9.52 -5.35 -17.67
N ALA A 407 8.55 -6.06 -17.09
CA ALA A 407 7.40 -6.61 -17.84
C ALA A 407 6.62 -5.55 -18.66
N TYR A 408 6.80 -4.25 -18.38
CA TYR A 408 6.18 -3.13 -19.09
C TYR A 408 7.12 -2.42 -20.08
N GLY A 409 8.36 -2.89 -20.27
CA GLY A 409 9.41 -2.23 -21.07
C GLY A 409 10.53 -1.61 -20.24
N ALA A 410 11.43 -0.91 -20.94
CA ALA A 410 12.62 -0.24 -20.40
C ALA A 410 12.48 1.29 -20.37
N ASP A 411 11.24 1.81 -20.37
CA ASP A 411 10.94 3.24 -20.35
C ASP A 411 10.20 3.64 -19.07
N ARG A 412 10.68 4.69 -18.39
CA ARG A 412 9.90 5.48 -17.45
C ARG A 412 9.28 6.66 -18.20
N LEU A 413 7.96 6.68 -18.23
CA LEU A 413 7.15 7.73 -18.85
C LEU A 413 6.76 8.79 -17.83
N ALA A 414 6.83 10.05 -18.25
CA ALA A 414 6.26 11.20 -17.54
C ALA A 414 5.59 12.16 -18.54
N PHE A 415 4.37 12.59 -18.25
CA PHE A 415 3.70 13.66 -18.98
C PHE A 415 4.08 15.00 -18.35
N GLU A 416 4.68 15.87 -19.15
CA GLU A 416 5.16 17.20 -18.78
C GLU A 416 4.34 18.28 -19.51
N PHE A 417 3.96 19.34 -18.83
CA PHE A 417 3.10 20.40 -19.37
C PHE A 417 3.49 21.76 -18.82
N SER A 418 3.29 22.80 -19.62
CA SER A 418 3.45 24.20 -19.25
C SER A 418 2.29 25.00 -19.85
N PRO A 419 1.38 25.58 -19.04
CA PRO A 419 0.21 26.29 -19.52
C PRO A 419 0.58 27.64 -20.17
N ASN A 420 1.62 28.30 -19.64
CA ASN A 420 1.96 29.68 -19.97
C ASN A 420 3.35 29.82 -20.61
N PRO A 421 3.56 30.79 -21.52
CA PRO A 421 4.87 31.07 -22.07
C PRO A 421 5.86 31.52 -20.99
N GLY A 422 7.05 30.90 -20.97
CA GLY A 422 8.12 31.25 -20.03
C GLY A 422 8.10 30.45 -18.73
N GLU A 423 7.05 29.66 -18.46
CA GLU A 423 7.06 28.65 -17.42
C GLU A 423 7.74 27.36 -17.92
N PRO A 424 8.58 26.69 -17.10
CA PRO A 424 9.19 25.42 -17.48
C PRO A 424 8.13 24.32 -17.60
N LEU A 425 8.41 23.33 -18.46
CA LEU A 425 7.66 22.07 -18.48
C LEU A 425 7.74 21.39 -17.10
N GLN A 426 6.60 21.08 -16.49
CA GLN A 426 6.50 20.42 -15.19
C GLN A 426 5.61 19.17 -15.25
N PRO A 427 5.85 18.17 -14.38
CA PRO A 427 4.95 17.03 -14.21
C PRO A 427 3.50 17.46 -13.92
N LEU A 428 2.52 16.70 -14.44
CA LEU A 428 1.10 17.06 -14.35
C LEU A 428 0.53 17.19 -12.92
N ASP A 429 1.20 16.64 -11.91
CA ASP A 429 0.84 16.76 -10.50
C ASP A 429 1.34 18.05 -9.81
N GLN A 430 2.16 18.86 -10.49
CA GLN A 430 2.77 20.09 -9.95
C GLN A 430 2.09 21.39 -10.44
N ILE A 431 1.10 21.28 -11.34
CA ILE A 431 0.42 22.43 -11.95
C ILE A 431 -0.67 22.98 -11.02
N GLY A 432 -0.62 24.29 -10.74
CA GLY A 432 -1.44 24.93 -9.70
C GLY A 432 -2.88 25.31 -10.08
N SER A 433 -3.26 25.23 -11.36
CA SER A 433 -4.55 25.75 -11.85
C SER A 433 -5.53 24.63 -12.23
N GLY A 434 -6.57 24.44 -11.41
CA GLY A 434 -7.59 23.40 -11.64
C GLY A 434 -8.31 23.53 -12.98
N GLY A 435 -8.56 24.75 -13.46
CA GLY A 435 -9.19 25.00 -14.76
C GLY A 435 -8.30 24.62 -15.95
N GLU A 436 -6.98 24.76 -15.84
CA GLU A 436 -6.03 24.34 -16.88
C GLU A 436 -5.91 22.82 -16.94
N ILE A 437 -5.84 22.16 -15.78
CA ILE A 437 -5.89 20.68 -15.70
C ILE A 437 -7.20 20.14 -16.27
N SER A 438 -8.36 20.75 -15.97
CA SER A 438 -9.64 20.32 -16.53
C SER A 438 -9.72 20.48 -18.06
N ARG A 439 -9.13 21.55 -18.62
CA ARG A 439 -9.02 21.72 -20.08
C ARG A 439 -8.01 20.75 -20.71
N PHE A 440 -6.89 20.46 -20.03
CA PHE A 440 -5.94 19.43 -20.45
C PHE A 440 -6.59 18.04 -20.47
N LEU A 441 -7.35 17.69 -19.43
CA LEU A 441 -8.11 16.45 -19.38
C LEU A 441 -9.15 16.35 -20.49
N LEU A 442 -9.87 17.42 -20.80
CA LEU A 442 -10.78 17.44 -21.96
C LEU A 442 -10.03 17.22 -23.27
N ALA A 443 -8.91 17.91 -23.49
CA ALA A 443 -8.09 17.73 -24.71
C ALA A 443 -7.51 16.31 -24.82
N LEU A 444 -7.06 15.72 -23.71
CA LEU A 444 -6.59 14.35 -23.60
C LEU A 444 -7.73 13.36 -23.91
N LYS A 445 -8.91 13.57 -23.34
CA LYS A 445 -10.08 12.70 -23.52
C LYS A 445 -10.67 12.78 -24.92
N THR A 446 -10.81 13.95 -25.52
CA THR A 446 -11.16 14.07 -26.96
C THR A 446 -10.09 13.45 -27.85
N SER A 447 -8.82 13.44 -27.42
CA SER A 447 -7.75 12.72 -28.14
C SER A 447 -7.85 11.19 -28.06
N PHE A 448 -8.60 10.65 -27.09
CA PHE A 448 -8.83 9.22 -26.88
C PHE A 448 -10.30 8.78 -27.13
N ALA A 449 -11.19 9.68 -27.56
CA ALA A 449 -12.64 9.45 -27.64
C ALA A 449 -13.13 8.37 -28.64
N GLU A 450 -12.22 7.67 -29.32
CA GLU A 450 -12.47 6.50 -30.18
C GLU A 450 -11.97 5.19 -29.55
N SER A 451 -11.10 5.25 -28.55
CA SER A 451 -10.46 4.11 -27.89
C SER A 451 -10.76 4.02 -26.39
N ASP A 452 -11.35 5.05 -25.80
CA ASP A 452 -11.82 5.06 -24.42
C ASP A 452 -13.07 4.17 -24.25
N PRO A 453 -13.06 3.15 -23.35
CA PRO A 453 -14.19 2.25 -23.16
C PRO A 453 -15.28 2.78 -22.21
N VAL A 454 -15.09 3.95 -21.60
CA VAL A 454 -16.00 4.50 -20.59
C VAL A 454 -17.35 4.89 -21.19
N GLY A 455 -18.46 4.47 -20.58
CA GLY A 455 -19.80 4.80 -21.09
C GLY A 455 -20.22 6.27 -20.91
N THR A 456 -19.81 6.90 -19.81
CA THR A 456 -20.29 8.23 -19.39
C THR A 456 -19.15 9.08 -18.84
N MET A 457 -18.97 10.29 -19.37
CA MET A 457 -17.98 11.26 -18.89
C MET A 457 -18.66 12.43 -18.19
N ILE A 458 -18.21 12.74 -16.98
CA ILE A 458 -18.74 13.82 -16.14
C ILE A 458 -17.68 14.92 -16.02
N PHE A 459 -18.06 16.18 -16.25
CA PHE A 459 -17.21 17.36 -16.12
C PHE A 459 -17.82 18.35 -15.12
N ASP A 460 -17.13 18.61 -14.02
CA ASP A 460 -17.47 19.71 -13.10
C ASP A 460 -16.48 20.86 -13.29
N GLU A 461 -16.95 22.11 -13.14
CA GLU A 461 -16.15 23.34 -13.11
C GLU A 461 -15.18 23.59 -14.29
N ILE A 462 -15.31 22.89 -15.42
CA ILE A 462 -14.44 23.04 -16.61
C ILE A 462 -14.46 24.46 -17.21
N ASP A 463 -15.50 25.22 -16.91
CA ASP A 463 -15.75 26.59 -17.35
C ASP A 463 -15.32 27.66 -16.33
N THR A 464 -14.61 27.26 -15.27
CA THR A 464 -14.13 28.19 -14.23
C THR A 464 -13.05 29.12 -14.78
N GLY A 465 -13.26 30.43 -14.58
CA GLY A 465 -12.29 31.47 -14.95
C GLY A 465 -12.19 31.75 -16.45
N VAL A 466 -13.11 31.23 -17.28
CA VAL A 466 -13.10 31.41 -18.74
C VAL A 466 -14.39 32.06 -19.25
N SER A 467 -14.30 32.80 -20.35
CA SER A 467 -15.44 33.49 -20.98
C SER A 467 -15.25 33.66 -22.49
N GLY A 468 -16.30 34.08 -23.19
CA GLY A 468 -16.25 34.46 -24.60
C GLY A 468 -15.84 33.31 -25.54
N ARG A 469 -14.79 33.52 -26.34
CA ARG A 469 -14.28 32.54 -27.31
C ARG A 469 -13.82 31.23 -26.66
N VAL A 470 -13.29 31.29 -25.44
CA VAL A 470 -12.83 30.11 -24.69
C VAL A 470 -14.01 29.21 -24.36
N SER A 471 -15.10 29.78 -23.85
CA SER A 471 -16.33 29.04 -23.53
C SER A 471 -17.01 28.47 -24.79
N GLN A 472 -16.90 29.13 -25.95
CA GLN A 472 -17.36 28.60 -27.24
C GLN A 472 -16.55 27.36 -27.67
N ALA A 473 -15.23 27.38 -27.50
CA ALA A 473 -14.38 26.24 -27.81
C ALA A 473 -14.65 25.04 -26.89
N ILE A 474 -14.81 25.27 -25.58
CA ILE A 474 -15.19 24.24 -24.60
C ILE A 474 -16.56 23.65 -24.96
N ALA A 475 -17.54 24.49 -25.30
CA ALA A 475 -18.87 24.04 -25.73
C ALA A 475 -18.78 23.10 -26.95
N LEU A 476 -18.01 23.48 -27.98
CA LEU A 476 -17.82 22.66 -29.18
C LEU A 476 -17.09 21.34 -28.88
N GLN A 477 -16.06 21.35 -28.04
CA GLN A 477 -15.31 20.14 -27.65
C GLN A 477 -16.16 19.17 -26.82
N LEU A 478 -16.95 19.66 -25.86
CA LEU A 478 -17.92 18.84 -25.11
C LEU A 478 -18.99 18.25 -26.04
N PHE A 479 -19.46 19.02 -27.02
CA PHE A 479 -20.43 18.53 -28.02
C PHE A 479 -19.82 17.46 -28.95
N GLN A 480 -18.58 17.64 -29.40
CA GLN A 480 -17.84 16.66 -30.20
C GLN A 480 -17.63 15.34 -29.42
N LEU A 481 -17.14 15.42 -28.19
CA LEU A 481 -16.97 14.27 -27.30
C LEU A 481 -18.28 13.52 -27.07
N SER A 482 -19.39 14.26 -26.95
CA SER A 482 -20.72 13.68 -26.80
C SER A 482 -21.29 12.96 -28.04
N ARG A 483 -20.56 12.91 -29.15
CA ARG A 483 -20.96 12.10 -30.33
C ARG A 483 -20.62 10.61 -30.14
N SER A 484 -19.55 10.29 -29.40
CA SER A 484 -19.20 8.90 -29.05
C SER A 484 -19.53 8.52 -27.60
N HIS A 485 -19.61 9.50 -26.69
CA HIS A 485 -19.83 9.28 -25.26
C HIS A 485 -21.12 9.93 -24.77
N GLN A 486 -21.68 9.45 -23.65
CA GLN A 486 -22.61 10.28 -22.88
C GLN A 486 -21.79 11.31 -22.09
N VAL A 487 -22.10 12.60 -22.23
CA VAL A 487 -21.42 13.67 -21.51
C VAL A 487 -22.39 14.34 -20.54
N LEU A 488 -21.99 14.49 -19.29
CA LEU A 488 -22.68 15.24 -18.25
C LEU A 488 -21.78 16.41 -17.84
N CYS A 489 -22.23 17.66 -17.97
CA CYS A 489 -21.42 18.81 -17.56
C CYS A 489 -22.21 19.80 -16.71
N VAL A 490 -21.62 20.18 -15.58
CA VAL A 490 -22.09 21.27 -14.72
C VAL A 490 -21.42 22.56 -15.19
N THR A 491 -22.22 23.59 -15.46
CA THR A 491 -21.71 24.86 -16.01
C THR A 491 -22.58 26.04 -15.57
N HIS A 492 -21.98 27.23 -15.59
CA HIS A 492 -22.66 28.51 -15.41
C HIS A 492 -22.56 29.41 -16.67
N GLN A 493 -21.83 28.97 -17.70
CA GLN A 493 -21.64 29.73 -18.95
C GLN A 493 -22.82 29.51 -19.92
N PRO A 494 -23.51 30.59 -20.36
CA PRO A 494 -24.69 30.49 -21.23
C PRO A 494 -24.44 29.70 -22.53
N ILE A 495 -23.29 29.87 -23.17
CA ILE A 495 -22.99 29.22 -24.45
C ILE A 495 -22.81 27.69 -24.33
N ILE A 496 -22.28 27.21 -23.20
CA ILE A 496 -22.13 25.77 -22.93
C ILE A 496 -23.52 25.16 -22.68
N ALA A 497 -24.39 25.85 -21.95
CA ALA A 497 -25.78 25.45 -21.78
C ALA A 497 -26.61 25.50 -23.08
N ALA A 498 -26.33 26.44 -23.98
CA ALA A 498 -27.00 26.55 -25.27
C ALA A 498 -26.71 25.34 -26.18
N ILE A 499 -25.48 24.81 -26.18
CA ILE A 499 -25.10 23.66 -27.04
C ILE A 499 -25.61 22.31 -26.53
N ALA A 500 -26.24 22.25 -25.34
CA ALA A 500 -26.77 21.00 -24.79
C ALA A 500 -27.80 20.31 -25.71
N ASP A 501 -27.82 18.97 -25.70
CA ASP A 501 -28.91 18.15 -26.25
C ASP A 501 -30.03 17.96 -25.22
N ARG A 502 -29.67 17.94 -23.93
CA ARG A 502 -30.56 17.99 -22.78
C ARG A 502 -30.04 19.00 -21.77
N HIS A 503 -30.92 19.88 -21.32
CA HIS A 503 -30.56 20.99 -20.43
C HIS A 503 -31.45 20.92 -19.19
N PHE A 504 -30.83 20.73 -18.04
CA PHE A 504 -31.48 20.58 -16.76
C PHE A 504 -31.19 21.82 -15.89
N HIS A 505 -32.22 22.38 -15.27
CA HIS A 505 -32.06 23.39 -14.22
C HIS A 505 -32.12 22.72 -12.84
N VAL A 506 -31.21 23.10 -11.95
CA VAL A 506 -31.17 22.66 -10.55
C VAL A 506 -31.54 23.83 -9.64
N SER A 507 -32.68 23.73 -8.96
CA SER A 507 -33.20 24.75 -8.05
C SER A 507 -33.21 24.28 -6.59
N LYS A 508 -33.15 25.24 -5.67
CA LYS A 508 -33.53 25.05 -4.27
C LYS A 508 -34.95 25.54 -4.04
N HIS A 509 -35.75 24.74 -3.37
CA HIS A 509 -37.02 25.17 -2.79
C HIS A 509 -36.96 25.02 -1.28
N VAL A 510 -37.32 26.08 -0.55
CA VAL A 510 -37.59 25.98 0.88
C VAL A 510 -39.06 25.62 1.04
N GLN A 511 -39.33 24.44 1.59
CA GLN A 511 -40.67 24.04 1.98
C GLN A 511 -40.80 24.20 3.50
N ALA A 512 -41.77 25.01 3.93
CA ALA A 512 -42.18 25.03 5.32
C ALA A 512 -42.88 23.70 5.65
N GLU A 513 -42.56 23.10 6.80
CA GLU A 513 -43.34 21.98 7.31
C GLU A 513 -44.76 22.44 7.64
N THR A 514 -45.72 22.09 6.77
CA THR A 514 -47.10 21.93 7.19
C THR A 514 -47.15 20.70 8.09
N ALA A 515 -47.19 20.92 9.40
CA ALA A 515 -47.51 19.86 10.35
C ALA A 515 -48.89 19.30 10.01
N ASP A 516 -48.94 18.09 9.47
CA ASP A 516 -50.18 17.38 9.18
C ASP A 516 -50.88 17.02 10.52
N PRO A 517 -52.08 17.55 10.81
CA PRO A 517 -52.78 17.24 12.05
C PRO A 517 -53.32 15.79 12.11
N GLY A 518 -53.21 15.01 11.02
CA GLY A 518 -53.87 13.70 10.87
C GLY A 518 -53.10 12.47 11.37
N ALA A 519 -51.77 12.54 11.53
CA ALA A 519 -50.92 11.35 11.70
C ALA A 519 -50.65 10.94 13.16
N ASN A 520 -51.65 10.99 14.04
CA ASN A 520 -51.53 10.43 15.41
C ASN A 520 -52.83 9.74 15.90
N GLY A 521 -53.46 8.98 15.02
CA GLY A 521 -54.60 8.11 15.33
C GLY A 521 -54.16 6.73 15.82
N VAL A 522 -53.91 6.58 17.13
CA VAL A 522 -53.65 5.26 17.75
C VAL A 522 -54.91 4.40 17.68
N ASN A 523 -54.96 3.47 16.73
CA ASN A 523 -56.07 2.54 16.62
C ASN A 523 -55.93 1.38 17.63
N ARG A 524 -56.37 1.62 18.87
CA ARG A 524 -56.54 0.59 19.90
C ARG A 524 -58.00 0.14 19.97
N THR A 525 -58.31 -0.95 19.27
CA THR A 525 -59.52 -1.76 19.48
C THR A 525 -59.08 -3.24 19.46
N SER A 526 -58.89 -3.89 20.62
CA SER A 526 -59.94 -4.52 21.43
C SER A 526 -60.77 -5.56 20.67
N SER A 527 -60.14 -6.64 20.22
CA SER A 527 -60.84 -7.87 19.81
C SER A 527 -60.96 -8.83 21.01
N THR A 528 -62.16 -8.86 21.62
CA THR A 528 -62.50 -9.81 22.67
C THR A 528 -63.86 -10.44 22.39
N ALA A 529 -63.90 -11.53 21.62
CA ALA A 529 -65.03 -12.47 21.58
C ALA A 529 -64.57 -13.77 20.89
N GLY A 530 -64.57 -14.88 21.62
CA GLY A 530 -64.05 -16.17 21.14
C GLY A 530 -64.10 -17.25 22.22
N SER A 531 -65.28 -17.43 22.81
CA SER A 531 -65.49 -18.43 23.87
C SER A 531 -65.32 -19.86 23.34
N THR A 532 -64.51 -20.68 23.99
CA THR A 532 -64.97 -21.97 24.52
C THR A 532 -63.98 -22.53 25.54
N ASN A 533 -64.52 -23.09 26.62
CA ASN A 533 -63.76 -23.55 27.78
C ASN A 533 -63.87 -25.08 27.88
N VAL A 534 -62.75 -25.82 27.81
CA VAL A 534 -62.72 -27.28 28.05
C VAL A 534 -61.50 -27.66 28.90
N ASN A 535 -61.76 -28.42 29.96
CA ASN A 535 -60.78 -28.94 30.94
C ASN A 535 -59.71 -29.87 30.32
N GLY A 536 -58.47 -29.84 30.83
CA GLY A 536 -57.39 -30.77 30.44
C GLY A 536 -56.21 -30.86 31.42
N LYS A 537 -56.30 -31.74 32.43
CA LYS A 537 -55.34 -31.98 33.53
C LYS A 537 -53.86 -32.29 33.14
N ARG A 538 -52.94 -31.78 34.00
CA ARG A 538 -51.71 -32.41 34.57
C ARG A 538 -50.63 -33.06 33.66
N LYS A 539 -49.37 -32.60 33.83
CA LYS A 539 -48.13 -33.31 34.30
C LYS A 539 -46.91 -32.39 33.96
N THR A 540 -45.99 -31.97 34.83
CA THR A 540 -45.03 -32.63 35.76
C THR A 540 -43.88 -33.42 35.10
N ALA A 541 -42.73 -32.76 34.88
CA ALA A 541 -41.32 -33.22 34.86
C ALA A 541 -40.47 -32.04 34.34
N ASN A 542 -39.39 -31.50 34.91
CA ASN A 542 -38.41 -31.88 35.94
C ASN A 542 -37.18 -32.70 35.48
N SER A 543 -36.13 -31.98 35.06
CA SER A 543 -34.68 -32.33 35.14
C SER A 543 -33.88 -31.04 34.85
N SER A 544 -33.01 -30.47 35.72
CA SER A 544 -31.69 -30.96 36.22
C SER A 544 -30.73 -31.29 35.05
N GLN A 545 -29.43 -30.93 34.97
CA GLN A 545 -28.40 -30.29 35.83
C GLN A 545 -27.31 -29.74 34.85
N SER A 546 -26.20 -29.04 35.16
CA SER A 546 -25.53 -28.46 36.36
C SER A 546 -24.46 -27.47 35.82
N ASP A 547 -24.32 -26.23 36.31
CA ASP A 547 -23.65 -25.75 37.54
C ASP A 547 -22.10 -25.59 37.43
N LYS A 548 -21.55 -24.59 38.13
CA LYS A 548 -20.13 -24.25 38.41
C LYS A 548 -19.25 -23.61 37.31
N SER A 549 -18.26 -22.75 37.62
CA SER A 549 -18.08 -21.72 38.69
C SER A 549 -16.70 -21.05 38.57
N ASN A 550 -16.57 -19.78 39.02
CA ASN A 550 -15.36 -19.22 39.70
C ASN A 550 -14.07 -18.99 38.83
N GLN A 551 -13.13 -18.05 39.11
CA GLN A 551 -13.00 -17.02 40.17
C GLN A 551 -11.84 -16.00 39.90
N LEU A 552 -11.89 -14.83 40.59
CA LEU A 552 -10.75 -14.02 41.17
C LEU A 552 -9.73 -13.32 40.21
N LYS A 553 -9.59 -11.96 40.26
CA LYS A 553 -8.62 -11.10 41.02
C LYS A 553 -7.17 -11.10 40.47
N ASN A 554 -6.28 -10.12 40.64
CA ASN A 554 -6.27 -8.72 41.14
C ASN A 554 -4.90 -8.08 40.82
N SER A 555 -4.82 -6.76 40.55
CA SER A 555 -3.70 -5.79 40.82
C SER A 555 -3.84 -4.59 39.86
N LYS A 556 -3.76 -3.27 40.16
CA LYS A 556 -2.93 -2.42 41.07
C LYS A 556 -1.42 -2.47 40.72
N SER A 557 -0.66 -1.38 40.62
CA SER A 557 -0.83 0.03 41.08
C SER A 557 0.32 0.94 40.56
N ASP A 558 0.10 2.28 40.52
CA ASP A 558 1.07 3.41 40.77
C ASP A 558 2.41 3.48 39.95
N ALA A 559 3.19 4.57 39.77
CA ALA A 559 3.19 6.04 39.96
C ALA A 559 4.52 6.58 39.34
N ALA A 560 4.87 7.88 39.16
CA ALA A 560 4.20 9.18 38.91
C ALA A 560 5.29 10.29 38.73
N LYS A 561 4.92 11.53 38.29
CA LYS A 561 5.73 12.81 38.32
C LYS A 561 6.93 12.90 37.32
N SER A 562 7.52 14.06 36.95
CA SER A 562 7.30 15.53 37.10
C SER A 562 8.28 16.26 36.12
N THR A 563 7.97 17.38 35.44
CA THR A 563 8.26 18.81 35.79
C THR A 563 7.54 19.75 34.79
N ALA A 564 6.86 20.86 35.16
CA ALA A 564 7.34 22.23 35.48
C ALA A 564 8.16 22.91 34.34
N ASN A 565 7.97 24.19 33.94
CA ASN A 565 7.51 25.37 34.72
C ASN A 565 7.08 26.61 33.86
N ASN A 566 6.22 27.49 34.43
CA ASN A 566 5.96 28.94 34.10
C ASN A 566 5.55 29.40 32.67
N HIS A 567 4.80 30.51 32.45
CA HIS A 567 4.35 31.62 33.34
C HIS A 567 2.95 32.17 32.92
N GLN A 568 2.26 32.84 33.86
CA GLN A 568 1.07 33.72 33.70
C GLN A 568 1.53 35.21 33.77
N PRO A 569 0.68 36.29 33.74
CA PRO A 569 -0.79 36.43 33.88
C PRO A 569 -1.43 37.16 32.66
N GLU A 570 -2.63 37.77 32.61
CA GLU A 570 -3.55 38.40 33.59
C GLU A 570 -4.99 38.45 33.00
N GLN A 571 -6.03 38.08 33.77
CA GLN A 571 -7.17 38.93 34.23
C GLN A 571 -7.66 40.01 33.22
N THR A 572 -8.95 40.16 32.90
CA THR A 572 -10.16 40.31 33.74
C THR A 572 -11.40 39.84 32.94
N SER A 573 -12.45 39.16 33.44
CA SER A 573 -13.40 39.48 34.53
C SER A 573 -14.14 40.82 34.27
N ILE A 574 -15.47 40.95 34.32
CA ILE A 574 -16.36 40.71 35.47
C ILE A 574 -17.86 40.97 35.05
N GLN A 575 -18.81 40.28 35.69
CA GLN A 575 -20.26 40.64 35.86
C GLN A 575 -21.22 40.76 34.63
N SER A 576 -22.54 40.56 34.74
CA SER A 576 -23.37 39.88 35.76
C SER A 576 -24.84 39.68 35.32
N THR A 577 -25.53 38.68 35.92
CA THR A 577 -26.93 38.66 36.47
C THR A 577 -28.07 39.53 35.84
N LYS A 578 -29.37 39.16 35.85
CA LYS A 578 -30.11 38.08 36.53
C LYS A 578 -31.53 37.91 35.93
N SER A 579 -31.97 36.66 35.78
CA SER A 579 -33.34 36.12 36.05
C SER A 579 -34.66 36.87 35.71
N LYS A 580 -35.51 36.13 34.98
CA LYS A 580 -37.00 35.99 35.11
C LYS A 580 -37.93 37.13 34.66
N SER A 581 -38.77 36.82 33.66
CA SER A 581 -40.22 36.65 33.88
C SER A 581 -40.86 35.76 32.79
N THR A 582 -41.92 35.06 33.15
CA THR A 582 -42.71 34.18 32.27
C THR A 582 -43.82 34.94 31.55
N THR A 583 -44.18 34.53 30.32
CA THR A 583 -45.54 34.21 29.81
C THR A 583 -45.65 34.52 28.31
N LYS A 584 -46.42 33.67 27.59
CA LYS A 584 -46.65 33.61 26.13
C LYS A 584 -45.54 32.89 25.36
N ALA A 585 -45.78 31.94 24.46
CA ALA A 585 -46.88 31.05 24.11
C ALA A 585 -46.45 30.50 22.73
N ASN A 586 -46.48 29.18 22.54
CA ASN A 586 -46.34 28.46 21.27
C ASN A 586 -45.90 29.26 20.03
N GLN A 587 -44.58 29.35 19.81
CA GLN A 587 -44.06 29.32 18.45
C GLN A 587 -43.62 27.88 18.17
N ALA A 588 -44.36 27.20 17.28
CA ALA A 588 -43.90 25.94 16.74
C ALA A 588 -42.62 26.21 15.96
N ASN A 589 -41.58 25.43 16.25
CA ASN A 589 -40.32 25.48 15.51
C ASN A 589 -40.58 24.85 14.12
N GLN A 590 -41.10 25.63 13.18
CA GLN A 590 -41.23 25.21 11.79
C GLN A 590 -39.81 25.03 11.24
N GLN A 591 -39.40 23.78 11.05
CA GLN A 591 -38.12 23.51 10.41
C GLN A 591 -38.30 23.76 8.91
N GLU A 592 -37.81 24.90 8.44
CA GLU A 592 -37.69 25.19 7.01
C GLU A 592 -36.79 24.13 6.35
N ARG A 593 -37.34 23.36 5.40
CA ARG A 593 -36.62 22.27 4.72
C ARG A 593 -36.20 22.71 3.33
N THR A 594 -34.89 22.74 3.08
CA THR A 594 -34.35 22.91 1.72
C THR A 594 -34.46 21.60 0.95
N ILE A 595 -35.10 21.67 -0.21
CA ILE A 595 -35.30 20.58 -1.18
C ILE A 595 -34.60 20.98 -2.47
N VAL A 596 -33.83 20.06 -3.06
CA VAL A 596 -33.23 20.25 -4.39
C VAL A 596 -34.17 19.66 -5.43
N LYS A 597 -34.54 20.43 -6.44
CA LYS A 597 -35.27 19.92 -7.61
C LYS A 597 -34.41 20.02 -8.86
N VAL A 598 -34.57 19.05 -9.75
CA VAL A 598 -33.95 19.05 -11.08
C VAL A 598 -35.07 18.95 -12.10
N GLN A 599 -35.07 19.86 -13.08
CA GLN A 599 -36.09 19.91 -14.14
C GLN A 599 -35.42 19.90 -15.51
N LEU A 600 -35.83 18.98 -16.38
CA LEU A 600 -35.50 19.03 -17.80
C LEU A 600 -36.25 20.22 -18.45
N LEU A 601 -35.50 21.14 -19.05
CA LEU A 601 -36.04 22.37 -19.63
C LEU A 601 -36.56 22.14 -21.05
N GLN A 602 -37.83 22.51 -21.27
CA GLN A 602 -38.42 22.62 -22.61
C GLN A 602 -37.86 23.86 -23.35
N GLN A 603 -38.05 23.96 -24.67
CA GLN A 603 -37.39 24.96 -25.51
C GLN A 603 -37.55 26.41 -25.02
N ASP A 604 -38.76 26.81 -24.60
CA ASP A 604 -39.00 28.16 -24.06
C ASP A 604 -38.40 28.37 -22.67
N GLN A 605 -38.39 27.32 -21.83
CA GLN A 605 -37.73 27.36 -20.53
C GLN A 605 -36.21 27.44 -20.67
N ARG A 606 -35.62 26.78 -21.69
CA ARG A 606 -34.20 26.94 -22.04
C ARG A 606 -33.87 28.38 -22.44
N LYS A 607 -34.72 29.05 -23.23
CA LYS A 607 -34.54 30.48 -23.54
C LYS A 607 -34.52 31.35 -22.28
N GLN A 608 -35.43 31.09 -21.34
CA GLN A 608 -35.51 31.82 -20.07
C GLN A 608 -34.28 31.56 -19.19
N GLU A 609 -33.85 30.31 -19.02
CA GLU A 609 -32.63 29.95 -18.29
C GLU A 609 -31.37 30.59 -18.90
N LEU A 610 -31.24 30.55 -20.23
CA LEU A 610 -30.11 31.18 -20.94
C LEU A 610 -30.12 32.70 -20.79
N ALA A 611 -31.29 33.34 -20.76
CA ALA A 611 -31.43 34.76 -20.46
C ALA A 611 -30.99 35.08 -19.02
N GLN A 612 -31.38 34.25 -18.04
CA GLN A 612 -30.95 34.39 -16.64
C GLN A 612 -29.44 34.23 -16.46
N LEU A 613 -28.85 33.17 -17.05
CA LEU A 613 -27.39 32.95 -17.02
C LEU A 613 -26.61 34.09 -17.72
N ALA A 614 -27.24 34.79 -18.67
CA ALA A 614 -26.69 35.97 -19.33
C ALA A 614 -26.92 37.28 -18.57
N GLY A 615 -27.45 37.24 -17.34
CA GLY A 615 -27.70 38.40 -16.48
C GLY A 615 -29.08 39.05 -16.64
N GLY A 616 -29.99 38.46 -17.42
CA GLY A 616 -31.37 38.92 -17.58
C GLY A 616 -32.26 38.53 -16.40
N VAL A 617 -32.74 39.52 -15.65
CA VAL A 617 -33.66 39.28 -14.52
C VAL A 617 -35.01 38.77 -15.04
N SER A 618 -35.48 37.65 -14.51
CA SER A 618 -36.87 37.19 -14.66
C SER A 618 -37.46 36.91 -13.28
N PHE A 619 -38.47 37.70 -12.90
CA PHE A 619 -39.20 37.53 -11.65
C PHE A 619 -40.18 36.35 -11.73
N THR A 620 -40.36 35.67 -10.59
CA THR A 620 -41.34 34.61 -10.39
C THR A 620 -42.77 35.09 -10.70
N VAL A 621 -43.49 34.33 -11.52
CA VAL A 621 -44.91 34.58 -11.79
C VAL A 621 -45.75 34.24 -10.56
N THR A 622 -46.17 35.25 -9.81
CA THR A 622 -47.28 35.14 -8.86
C THR A 622 -48.53 35.78 -9.46
N ASN A 623 -49.57 34.96 -9.68
CA ASN A 623 -50.85 35.42 -10.23
C ASN A 623 -51.64 36.22 -9.17
N THR A 624 -51.51 37.54 -9.18
CA THR A 624 -52.47 38.46 -8.53
C THR A 624 -52.76 39.66 -9.41
N SER A 625 -54.01 39.81 -9.83
CA SER A 625 -54.51 40.89 -10.68
C SER A 625 -54.83 42.16 -9.87
N SER A 626 -54.23 43.31 -10.23
CA SER A 626 -54.79 44.62 -9.87
C SER A 626 -54.34 45.74 -10.82
N THR A 627 -55.32 46.42 -11.43
CA THR A 627 -55.16 47.59 -12.30
C THR A 627 -54.89 48.89 -11.53
N THR A 628 -53.94 49.74 -11.97
CA THR A 628 -54.10 51.21 -11.91
C THR A 628 -53.18 52.06 -12.81
N THR A 629 -53.80 52.84 -13.69
CA THR A 629 -53.50 54.24 -14.10
C THR A 629 -52.07 54.75 -14.44
N ARG A 630 -51.88 54.95 -15.76
CA ARG A 630 -51.16 56.06 -16.45
C ARG A 630 -50.81 57.33 -15.61
N LYS A 631 -49.56 57.81 -15.77
CA LYS A 631 -49.22 59.26 -15.84
C LYS A 631 -47.92 59.52 -16.64
N LYS A 632 -48.03 60.32 -17.70
CA LYS A 632 -46.95 61.13 -18.34
C LYS A 632 -47.21 62.60 -17.90
N PRO A 633 -46.27 63.58 -17.93
CA PRO A 633 -45.67 64.02 -19.21
C PRO A 633 -44.32 64.84 -19.18
N ARG A 634 -43.88 65.28 -20.37
CA ARG A 634 -42.97 66.42 -20.69
C ARG A 634 -41.49 66.35 -20.21
N GLY A 635 -40.49 66.85 -20.94
CA GLY A 635 -40.44 67.36 -22.33
C GLY A 635 -39.39 68.48 -22.55
N LYS A 636 -38.98 68.70 -23.82
CA LYS A 636 -38.12 69.80 -24.36
C LYS A 636 -36.61 69.75 -24.00
N SER A 637 -35.65 70.29 -24.77
CA SER A 637 -35.60 70.71 -26.21
C SER A 637 -34.18 71.22 -26.61
N ASN A 638 -33.80 71.09 -27.89
CA ASN A 638 -32.85 71.97 -28.64
C ASN A 638 -31.34 71.96 -28.22
N SER A 639 -30.33 72.21 -29.08
CA SER A 639 -30.27 72.44 -30.55
C SER A 639 -28.83 72.57 -31.11
N LYS A 640 -28.59 72.18 -32.39
CA LYS A 640 -27.57 72.71 -33.36
C LYS A 640 -26.06 72.53 -33.00
N SER A 641 -25.08 72.40 -33.92
CA SER A 641 -25.03 72.33 -35.40
C SER A 641 -23.68 71.75 -35.91
N ALA A 642 -23.66 71.28 -37.18
CA ALA A 642 -22.56 70.93 -38.12
C ALA A 642 -21.07 71.29 -37.77
N THR A 643 -20.03 70.55 -38.20
CA THR A 643 -19.68 70.20 -39.61
C THR A 643 -18.83 68.92 -39.82
N LYS A 644 -18.69 68.52 -41.10
CA LYS A 644 -18.05 67.32 -41.68
C LYS A 644 -16.55 67.10 -41.36
N SER A 645 -16.17 65.83 -41.21
CA SER A 645 -15.10 65.18 -42.02
C SER A 645 -15.28 63.65 -42.02
N LYS A 646 -14.68 62.93 -42.99
CA LYS A 646 -14.81 61.47 -43.16
C LYS A 646 -13.53 60.76 -42.73
N SER A 647 -13.65 59.70 -41.95
CA SER A 647 -12.69 58.59 -41.94
C SER A 647 -13.42 57.28 -41.58
N ASN A 648 -13.14 56.21 -42.34
CA ASN A 648 -13.67 54.87 -42.06
C ASN A 648 -12.79 54.22 -40.99
N THR A 649 -13.34 53.97 -39.81
CA THR A 649 -12.81 53.00 -38.84
C THR A 649 -13.98 52.18 -38.31
N ALA A 650 -13.95 50.87 -38.58
CA ALA A 650 -14.91 49.95 -37.99
C ALA A 650 -14.62 49.82 -36.49
N ALA A 651 -15.38 50.55 -35.68
CA ALA A 651 -15.25 50.50 -34.23
C ALA A 651 -15.85 49.20 -33.69
N THR A 652 -15.00 48.36 -33.09
CA THR A 652 -15.43 47.23 -32.28
C THR A 652 -16.15 47.76 -31.04
N GLU A 653 -17.48 47.68 -30.99
CA GLU A 653 -18.23 48.06 -29.79
C GLU A 653 -17.95 47.06 -28.66
N LEU A 654 -17.08 47.46 -27.71
CA LEU A 654 -17.10 46.90 -26.37
C LEU A 654 -18.41 47.32 -25.71
N VAL A 655 -19.38 46.40 -25.68
CA VAL A 655 -20.57 46.54 -24.84
C VAL A 655 -20.13 46.44 -23.38
N THR A 656 -19.94 47.60 -22.74
CA THR A 656 -19.85 47.68 -21.29
C THR A 656 -21.23 47.45 -20.68
N ALA A 657 -21.28 46.74 -19.56
CA ALA A 657 -22.53 46.28 -18.95
C ALA A 657 -23.44 47.47 -18.59
N THR A 658 -24.56 47.55 -19.30
CA THR A 658 -25.73 48.38 -18.96
C THR A 658 -26.89 47.45 -18.69
N GLU A 659 -27.79 47.83 -17.77
CA GLU A 659 -28.89 46.98 -17.32
C GLU A 659 -29.73 46.47 -18.50
N THR A 660 -29.66 45.16 -18.76
CA THR A 660 -30.36 44.53 -19.87
C THR A 660 -31.86 44.44 -19.56
N THR A 661 -32.68 45.06 -20.42
CA THR A 661 -34.12 44.87 -20.35
C THR A 661 -34.48 43.40 -20.62
N PRO A 662 -35.58 42.87 -20.06
CA PRO A 662 -35.95 41.45 -20.27
C PRO A 662 -36.01 41.04 -21.75
N ASP A 663 -36.51 41.93 -22.61
CA ASP A 663 -36.57 41.69 -24.07
C ASP A 663 -35.17 41.57 -24.71
N SER A 664 -34.16 42.30 -24.23
CA SER A 664 -32.80 42.22 -24.76
C SER A 664 -32.07 40.95 -24.29
N ALA A 665 -32.33 40.49 -23.06
CA ALA A 665 -31.81 39.24 -22.55
C ALA A 665 -32.41 38.02 -23.28
N ILE A 666 -33.71 38.05 -23.60
CA ILE A 666 -34.35 37.01 -24.42
C ILE A 666 -33.79 37.01 -25.85
N ALA A 667 -33.62 38.18 -26.47
CA ALA A 667 -32.99 38.28 -27.79
C ALA A 667 -31.54 37.75 -27.80
N PHE A 668 -30.78 37.97 -26.73
CA PHE A 668 -29.45 37.40 -26.54
C PHE A 668 -29.48 35.88 -26.39
N ALA A 669 -30.43 35.33 -25.61
CA ALA A 669 -30.63 33.88 -25.48
C ALA A 669 -30.99 33.22 -26.83
N GLU A 670 -31.81 33.86 -27.67
CA GLU A 670 -32.07 33.37 -29.03
C GLU A 670 -30.82 33.43 -29.93
N SER A 671 -29.98 34.45 -29.77
CA SER A 671 -28.69 34.54 -30.46
C SER A 671 -27.75 33.39 -30.06
N LEU A 672 -27.66 33.09 -28.76
CA LEU A 672 -26.87 31.96 -28.24
C LEU A 672 -27.35 30.61 -28.79
N LEU A 673 -28.67 30.39 -28.87
CA LEU A 673 -29.22 29.15 -29.44
C LEU A 673 -28.90 29.04 -30.94
N ARG A 674 -29.05 30.11 -31.72
CA ARG A 674 -28.65 30.12 -33.15
C ARG A 674 -27.15 29.89 -33.32
N GLN A 675 -26.32 30.46 -32.45
CA GLN A 675 -24.89 30.23 -32.45
C GLN A 675 -24.55 28.77 -32.10
N ALA A 676 -25.21 28.19 -31.11
CA ALA A 676 -25.09 26.79 -30.77
C ALA A 676 -25.47 25.87 -31.95
N ASP A 677 -26.56 26.15 -32.67
CA ASP A 677 -26.96 25.39 -33.86
C ASP A 677 -25.90 25.47 -34.99
N ILE A 678 -25.22 26.59 -35.14
CA ILE A 678 -24.10 26.74 -36.09
C ILE A 678 -22.90 25.89 -35.63
N LEU A 679 -22.53 25.96 -34.34
CA LEU A 679 -21.45 25.14 -33.76
C LEU A 679 -21.75 23.63 -33.88
N LYS A 680 -23.00 23.20 -33.64
CA LYS A 680 -23.41 21.80 -33.83
C LYS A 680 -23.23 21.34 -35.27
N LYS A 681 -23.57 22.18 -36.25
CA LYS A 681 -23.39 21.87 -37.68
C LYS A 681 -21.93 21.73 -38.08
N GLN A 682 -21.01 22.47 -37.45
CA GLN A 682 -19.56 22.36 -37.68
C GLN A 682 -18.94 21.06 -37.13
N VAL A 683 -19.67 20.30 -36.31
CA VAL A 683 -19.21 19.02 -35.73
C VAL A 683 -19.87 17.81 -36.40
N VAL A 684 -20.99 18.02 -37.10
CA VAL A 684 -21.80 16.95 -37.74
C VAL A 684 -21.59 16.88 -39.26
N GLY A 685 -21.10 17.95 -39.89
CA GLY A 685 -20.71 18.00 -41.30
C GLY A 685 -19.20 18.05 -41.48
#